data_AF-A0A7C3F169-F1
#
_entry.id   AF-A0A7C3F169-F1
#
_cell.length_a   1.000
_cell.length_b   1.000
_cell.length_c   1.000
_cell.angle_alpha   90.00
_cell.angle_beta   90.00
_cell.angle_gamma   90.00
#
_symmetry.space_group_name_H-M   'P 1'
#
loop_
_entity.id
_entity.type
_entity.pdbx_description
1 polymer ?
#
loop_
_entity_poly.entity_id
_entity_poly.type
_entity_poly.pdbx_seq_one_letter_code
_entity_poly.pdbx_strand_id
1 'polypeptide(L)'
;MRPWRLLAGGTLALLVGTAAGAAELKLVLPLARTAYQTNETIRLAVVRSSAEPLAAGDLVLSVTSPNGSKLSFTFPVAAAPVVGKDARTTEHLHLNGGLLRPGNYTVEATCDGTTASVGMEVYSHVRKSDFKLIPWGRAQKDQKLVEGEDSLGFNLIYAHYTNDDDANYIRAGCDVMPNCTMGGGHQMDLRQECDWSDPYVARGGTARVVQRALQMRTRPNVPGIHFYDEPGLTWTKDPVTGQGTPHGVPAQVRAYQSAFAREWLSHHKLDPSNPDHVRQWKHWAYWKLGFMDAAWKEAAFGVNCVEPTYLTATQSQYGWSAYTDGYYFNVVRSLPIVSGHGGYHDYGPGYFNPSFFLEMARARDLAKPCWYLPCWYGNTTSDEFRLEQYLSFQMNIQGMQTPPDIDPFEPAKKPAAQGVVESNQLMARLGTIFTTMPVTRPPVAMLYSLSHLINEQVKDRSVNYAHGETHGEKLPLTYLASKLIQQQFMAVVDEDIVDGTLAANHKAVILTAIKFLDPPVVAALEEFAAKGGLVLTTSDCTVQIKGATNLGVTPAMPDAEIIKKLAKEQKYKEMAPYTTVGKWFQGAQPLATAIKAQLDKAGIKPVFECDNPYIVATRQAAGDIEYLFAVNAEYDYKAGEYLSMKPAVATIGLPDDGRPVYDAVRGGAFAELKGGTKGAFRFGPGQMHVFARTARPIGSVKALAPVLTCDLTLAQAPIRVEVGATLLDARGLVLSGSAPLHIRVIDPLGFTRYERYVATRLGTATLSLPLAANDPAGEWKVVARELLSGTEDTATFAYQPLEKCGMLAGATHRAVFFAPDFDRVHRFARIAREATIVTGSGDYAAAAKRLADILDPWGLRCKVVDAKEVNKPRELSPQEAETWVGIESGRAKPGRENSPARVGFDIVGHVILLGTPQDNPLIAHVEKMKVLPYAPKADEMPGRGRGYIAWQRDIIGHGQESITLIAYDAEGMAEAVGTLYEMVAGIQPLTPWRMPANHSIAAATTAPGLLPELKTAWVAVLPDRVDAMKALTNSLRVLTHDDSLINLGADGKLVGRTDVAPGEREKAAADLRPDPQNASRDLPKENLPQDRIVKLMATKPPVTAVAFWGGTLILYDAAGAPTSRQQMPQDITALAWLGDTLAVGLADGRVVALATK
;
A
#
# COMPACT_ATOMS: atom_id res chain seq x y z
N MET A 1 13.09 23.32 -20.21
CA MET A 1 12.17 24.20 -20.97
C MET A 1 12.15 23.67 -22.40
N ARG A 2 11.06 23.01 -22.83
CA ARG A 2 10.90 22.61 -24.24
C ARG A 2 10.28 23.79 -25.01
N PRO A 3 10.79 24.12 -26.20
CA PRO A 3 10.53 25.40 -26.85
C PRO A 3 9.16 25.42 -27.53
N TRP A 4 8.50 26.56 -27.39
CA TRP A 4 7.34 26.95 -28.18
C TRP A 4 7.71 27.00 -29.67
N ARG A 5 6.97 26.27 -30.51
CA ARG A 5 6.93 26.53 -31.95
C ARG A 5 5.86 27.58 -32.21
N LEU A 6 6.31 28.81 -32.41
CA LEU A 6 5.58 29.88 -33.08
C LEU A 6 5.42 29.49 -34.56
N LEU A 7 4.19 29.35 -35.03
CA LEU A 7 3.86 29.39 -36.45
C LEU A 7 3.18 30.74 -36.72
N ALA A 8 3.93 31.64 -37.34
CA ALA A 8 3.40 32.84 -37.97
C ALA A 8 2.80 32.44 -39.32
N GLY A 9 1.49 32.66 -39.50
CA GLY A 9 0.80 32.50 -40.78
C GLY A 9 0.13 33.82 -41.13
N GLY A 10 0.63 34.46 -42.19
CA GLY A 10 0.12 35.74 -42.71
C GLY A 10 -1.29 35.61 -43.30
N THR A 11 -2.10 36.63 -43.04
CA THR A 11 -3.44 36.81 -43.56
C THR A 11 -3.38 37.20 -45.04
N LEU A 12 -3.88 36.35 -45.93
CA LEU A 12 -4.27 36.73 -47.29
C LEU A 12 -5.79 36.52 -47.41
N ALA A 13 -6.52 37.62 -47.53
CA ALA A 13 -7.97 37.64 -47.64
C ALA A 13 -8.41 37.15 -49.04
N LEU A 14 -9.09 36.02 -49.09
CA LEU A 14 -9.88 35.56 -50.23
C LEU A 14 -11.34 35.45 -49.76
N LEU A 15 -12.19 36.31 -50.34
CA LEU A 15 -13.65 36.26 -50.22
C LEU A 15 -14.16 34.94 -50.80
N VAL A 16 -14.54 34.00 -49.92
CA VAL A 16 -15.29 32.79 -50.26
C VAL A 16 -16.67 32.93 -49.65
N GLY A 17 -17.70 32.70 -50.45
CA GLY A 17 -19.11 32.78 -50.06
C GLY A 17 -19.42 31.92 -48.84
N THR A 18 -20.30 32.44 -47.99
CA THR A 18 -20.83 31.79 -46.79
C THR A 18 -21.51 30.47 -47.14
N ALA A 19 -20.78 29.36 -46.97
CA ALA A 19 -21.40 28.05 -46.85
C ALA A 19 -22.21 28.01 -45.55
N ALA A 20 -23.42 27.49 -45.61
CA ALA A 20 -24.27 27.18 -44.46
C ALA A 20 -23.45 26.42 -43.39
N GLY A 21 -23.57 26.83 -42.12
CA GLY A 21 -22.72 26.32 -41.05
C GLY A 21 -22.98 24.84 -40.80
N ALA A 22 -22.04 23.98 -41.20
CA ALA A 22 -22.11 22.54 -40.93
C ALA A 22 -22.17 22.28 -39.42
N ALA A 23 -22.90 21.24 -39.02
CA ALA A 23 -22.94 20.79 -37.63
C ALA A 23 -21.52 20.40 -37.17
N GLU A 24 -21.18 20.76 -35.93
CA GLU A 24 -19.95 20.40 -35.26
C GLU A 24 -20.22 19.34 -34.19
N LEU A 25 -19.28 18.41 -34.03
CA LEU A 25 -19.31 17.37 -33.02
C LEU A 25 -18.05 17.43 -32.17
N LYS A 26 -18.21 17.33 -30.85
CA LYS A 26 -17.10 17.22 -29.90
C LYS A 26 -17.33 16.03 -28.97
N LEU A 27 -16.31 15.18 -28.85
CA LEU A 27 -16.29 14.07 -27.90
C LEU A 27 -15.38 14.43 -26.72
N VAL A 28 -15.93 14.36 -25.50
CA VAL A 28 -15.26 14.76 -24.26
C VAL A 28 -15.22 13.60 -23.28
N LEU A 29 -14.09 13.47 -22.57
CA LEU A 29 -13.93 12.59 -21.42
C LEU A 29 -14.16 13.42 -20.15
N PRO A 30 -15.32 13.33 -19.45
CA PRO A 30 -15.67 14.22 -18.35
C PRO A 30 -14.73 14.15 -17.15
N LEU A 31 -14.01 13.04 -16.98
CA LEU A 31 -12.99 12.86 -15.93
C LEU A 31 -11.61 13.45 -16.31
N ALA A 32 -11.45 13.98 -17.52
CA ALA A 32 -10.21 14.59 -18.01
C ALA A 32 -8.96 13.69 -17.96
N ARG A 33 -9.14 12.37 -18.09
CA ARG A 33 -8.06 11.37 -18.21
C ARG A 33 -8.32 10.40 -19.35
N THR A 34 -7.27 9.77 -19.87
CA THR A 34 -7.35 8.82 -20.99
C THR A 34 -7.08 7.37 -20.62
N ALA A 35 -6.52 7.09 -19.44
CA ALA A 35 -6.32 5.72 -18.95
C ALA A 35 -7.40 5.32 -17.97
N TYR A 36 -7.95 4.12 -18.15
CA TYR A 36 -9.06 3.55 -17.41
C TYR A 36 -8.76 2.10 -16.97
N GLN A 37 -9.54 1.57 -16.04
CA GLN A 37 -9.45 0.18 -15.58
C GLN A 37 -10.68 -0.66 -15.93
N THR A 38 -10.50 -1.97 -15.87
CA THR A 38 -11.55 -2.97 -16.10
C THR A 38 -12.59 -3.08 -14.97
N ASN A 39 -12.46 -2.33 -13.88
CA ASN A 39 -13.44 -2.27 -12.78
C ASN A 39 -14.19 -0.93 -12.71
N GLU A 40 -14.19 -0.13 -13.78
CA GLU A 40 -14.88 1.15 -13.80
C GLU A 40 -15.76 1.38 -15.03
N THR A 41 -16.63 2.39 -14.90
CA THR A 41 -17.44 2.91 -16.00
C THR A 41 -16.75 4.12 -16.62
N ILE A 42 -16.50 4.05 -17.93
CA ILE A 42 -15.90 5.13 -18.71
C ILE A 42 -17.00 6.08 -19.14
N ARG A 43 -16.93 7.35 -18.71
CA ARG A 43 -17.93 8.38 -19.06
C ARG A 43 -17.50 9.13 -20.31
N LEU A 44 -18.46 9.40 -21.19
CA LEU A 44 -18.29 10.16 -22.42
C LEU A 44 -19.37 11.24 -22.49
N ALA A 45 -19.04 12.42 -23.03
CA ALA A 45 -20.01 13.44 -23.39
C ALA A 45 -19.84 13.80 -24.86
N VAL A 46 -20.92 13.72 -25.63
CA VAL A 46 -20.96 14.11 -27.05
C VAL A 46 -21.72 15.40 -27.17
N VAL A 47 -21.02 16.49 -27.52
CA VAL A 47 -21.62 17.81 -27.74
C VAL A 47 -21.87 17.98 -29.23
N ARG A 48 -23.13 18.22 -29.59
CA ARG A 48 -23.55 18.58 -30.95
C ARG A 48 -23.84 20.08 -30.96
N SER A 49 -23.30 20.81 -31.93
CA SER A 49 -23.63 22.24 -32.11
C SER A 49 -23.72 22.66 -33.57
N SER A 50 -24.60 23.61 -33.87
CA SER A 50 -24.71 24.20 -35.21
C SER A 50 -25.27 25.62 -35.12
N ALA A 51 -24.98 26.47 -36.12
CA ALA A 51 -25.66 27.76 -36.26
C ALA A 51 -27.14 27.58 -36.68
N GLU A 52 -27.48 26.42 -37.23
CA GLU A 52 -28.84 26.03 -37.64
C GLU A 52 -29.44 25.01 -36.65
N PRO A 53 -30.77 24.80 -36.63
CA PRO A 53 -31.38 23.77 -35.81
C PRO A 53 -30.79 22.38 -36.08
N LEU A 54 -30.51 21.62 -35.02
CA LEU A 54 -30.07 20.23 -35.13
C LEU A 54 -31.29 19.32 -35.32
N ALA A 55 -31.24 18.40 -36.28
CA ALA A 55 -32.31 17.43 -36.51
C ALA A 55 -32.23 16.26 -35.50
N ALA A 56 -33.34 15.54 -35.34
CA ALA A 56 -33.32 14.23 -34.70
C ALA A 56 -32.63 13.22 -35.62
N GLY A 57 -31.93 12.24 -35.05
CA GLY A 57 -31.15 11.28 -35.83
C GLY A 57 -30.49 10.21 -34.99
N ASP A 58 -29.51 9.54 -35.58
CA ASP A 58 -28.75 8.47 -34.94
C ASP A 58 -27.33 8.93 -34.63
N LEU A 59 -26.96 8.83 -33.35
CA LEU A 59 -25.59 8.97 -32.88
C LEU A 59 -24.95 7.59 -32.82
N VAL A 60 -23.91 7.36 -33.64
CA VAL A 60 -23.16 6.10 -33.66
C VAL A 60 -21.86 6.26 -32.87
N LEU A 61 -21.69 5.43 -31.85
CA LEU A 61 -20.46 5.32 -31.07
C LEU A 61 -19.69 4.08 -31.51
N SER A 62 -18.49 4.26 -32.07
CA SER A 62 -17.58 3.18 -32.46
C SER A 62 -16.37 3.13 -31.52
N VAL A 63 -15.97 1.93 -31.12
CA VAL A 63 -14.79 1.67 -30.27
C VAL A 63 -13.91 0.66 -30.98
N THR A 64 -12.71 1.06 -31.38
CA THR A 64 -11.79 0.23 -32.18
C THR A 64 -10.45 0.05 -31.50
N SER A 65 -9.81 -1.11 -31.67
CA SER A 65 -8.48 -1.39 -31.10
C SER A 65 -7.53 -1.98 -32.16
N PRO A 66 -6.21 -1.72 -32.08
CA PRO A 66 -5.23 -2.31 -33.00
C PRO A 66 -5.19 -3.84 -33.01
N ASN A 67 -5.77 -4.51 -32.01
CA ASN A 67 -5.86 -5.97 -31.95
C ASN A 67 -6.96 -6.57 -32.87
N GLY A 68 -7.67 -5.72 -33.62
CA GLY A 68 -8.77 -6.10 -34.52
C GLY A 68 -10.16 -5.99 -33.89
N SER A 69 -10.26 -5.73 -32.58
CA SER A 69 -11.56 -5.50 -31.92
C SER A 69 -12.27 -4.29 -32.51
N LYS A 70 -13.58 -4.42 -32.76
CA LYS A 70 -14.46 -3.32 -33.20
C LYS A 70 -15.83 -3.47 -32.55
N LEU A 71 -16.28 -2.42 -31.86
CA LEU A 71 -17.59 -2.35 -31.23
C LEU A 71 -18.35 -1.14 -31.78
N SER A 72 -19.66 -1.25 -31.96
CA SER A 72 -20.50 -0.17 -32.48
C SER A 72 -21.83 -0.14 -31.75
N PHE A 73 -22.29 1.05 -31.38
CA PHE A 73 -23.53 1.30 -30.64
C PHE A 73 -24.29 2.48 -31.25
N THR A 74 -25.60 2.34 -31.48
CA THR A 74 -26.44 3.40 -32.05
C THR A 74 -27.42 3.93 -31.02
N PHE A 75 -27.43 5.24 -30.80
CA PHE A 75 -28.32 5.93 -29.89
C PHE A 75 -29.22 6.92 -30.65
N PRO A 76 -30.55 6.86 -30.48
CA PRO A 76 -31.42 7.89 -31.03
C PRO A 76 -31.21 9.20 -30.27
N VAL A 77 -31.01 10.29 -30.99
CA VAL A 77 -30.82 11.65 -30.44
C VAL A 77 -31.93 12.58 -30.92
N ALA A 78 -32.30 13.52 -30.05
CA ALA A 78 -33.39 14.46 -30.33
C ALA A 78 -32.93 15.62 -31.23
N ALA A 79 -33.91 16.31 -31.82
CA ALA A 79 -33.69 17.60 -32.46
C ALA A 79 -33.40 18.67 -31.39
N ALA A 80 -32.59 19.69 -31.72
CA ALA A 80 -32.32 20.81 -30.84
C ALA A 80 -32.53 22.14 -31.58
N PRO A 81 -33.34 23.08 -31.05
CA PRO A 81 -33.54 24.38 -31.65
C PRO A 81 -32.32 25.30 -31.41
N VAL A 82 -32.24 26.38 -32.20
CA VAL A 82 -31.27 27.46 -31.96
C VAL A 82 -31.71 28.25 -30.73
N VAL A 83 -30.83 28.37 -29.74
CA VAL A 83 -31.04 29.17 -28.52
C VAL A 83 -29.89 30.16 -28.40
N GLY A 84 -30.19 31.45 -28.48
CA GLY A 84 -29.16 32.49 -28.52
C GLY A 84 -28.43 32.50 -29.86
N LYS A 85 -27.19 31.97 -29.91
CA LYS A 85 -26.31 32.03 -31.10
C LYS A 85 -26.18 30.71 -31.86
N ASP A 86 -26.59 29.59 -31.27
CA ASP A 86 -26.41 28.24 -31.81
C ASP A 86 -27.49 27.27 -31.30
N ALA A 87 -27.76 26.23 -32.07
CA ALA A 87 -28.40 25.02 -31.57
C ALA A 87 -27.33 24.13 -30.93
N ARG A 88 -27.58 23.65 -29.72
CA ARG A 88 -26.59 22.86 -28.97
C ARG A 88 -27.26 21.84 -28.04
N THR A 89 -26.74 20.62 -28.02
CA THR A 89 -27.16 19.57 -27.09
C THR A 89 -25.97 18.71 -26.66
N THR A 90 -26.05 18.10 -25.48
CA THR A 90 -25.04 17.17 -24.96
C THR A 90 -25.67 15.82 -24.64
N GLU A 91 -25.12 14.77 -25.24
CA GLU A 91 -25.45 13.37 -24.92
C GLU A 91 -24.41 12.76 -23.99
N HIS A 92 -24.84 12.34 -22.81
CA HIS A 92 -23.97 11.68 -21.82
C HIS A 92 -24.03 10.18 -21.98
N LEU A 93 -22.98 9.61 -22.53
CA LEU A 93 -22.83 8.18 -22.77
C LEU A 93 -21.89 7.54 -21.74
N HIS A 94 -21.91 6.22 -21.66
CA HIS A 94 -20.92 5.47 -20.91
C HIS A 94 -20.49 4.21 -21.66
N LEU A 95 -19.31 3.70 -21.29
CA LEU A 95 -18.82 2.38 -21.64
C LEU A 95 -18.49 1.59 -20.36
N ASN A 96 -18.82 0.30 -20.33
CA ASN A 96 -18.45 -0.60 -19.25
C ASN A 96 -17.03 -1.12 -19.46
N GLY A 97 -16.07 -0.61 -18.69
CA GLY A 97 -14.66 -1.02 -18.77
C GLY A 97 -14.45 -2.51 -18.46
N GLY A 98 -15.32 -3.13 -17.65
CA GLY A 98 -15.26 -4.56 -17.33
C GLY A 98 -15.65 -5.48 -18.47
N LEU A 99 -16.22 -4.94 -19.55
CA LEU A 99 -16.51 -5.67 -20.78
C LEU A 99 -15.55 -5.32 -21.92
N LEU A 100 -14.52 -4.51 -21.66
CA LEU A 100 -13.46 -4.16 -22.60
C LEU A 100 -12.14 -4.87 -22.23
N ARG A 101 -11.53 -5.53 -23.22
CA ARG A 101 -10.20 -6.12 -23.07
C ARG A 101 -9.18 -5.01 -22.82
N PRO A 102 -8.20 -5.16 -21.91
CA PRO A 102 -7.12 -4.20 -21.77
C PRO A 102 -6.36 -3.96 -23.07
N GLY A 103 -6.03 -2.70 -23.33
CA GLY A 103 -5.39 -2.26 -24.56
C GLY A 103 -5.73 -0.83 -24.93
N ASN A 104 -5.21 -0.41 -26.08
CA ASN A 104 -5.43 0.91 -26.65
C ASN A 104 -6.70 0.92 -27.51
N TYR A 105 -7.48 1.98 -27.40
CA TYR A 105 -8.73 2.17 -28.12
C TYR A 105 -8.84 3.57 -28.74
N THR A 106 -9.40 3.63 -29.94
CA THR A 106 -9.96 4.86 -30.51
C THR A 106 -11.48 4.81 -30.36
N VAL A 107 -12.04 5.82 -29.70
CA VAL A 107 -13.49 6.01 -29.57
C VAL A 107 -13.92 7.10 -30.54
N GLU A 108 -14.90 6.81 -31.38
CA GLU A 108 -15.44 7.72 -32.38
C GLU A 108 -16.93 7.89 -32.16
N ALA A 109 -17.40 9.14 -32.18
CA ALA A 109 -18.81 9.48 -32.22
C ALA A 109 -19.11 10.06 -33.61
N THR A 110 -20.15 9.55 -34.28
CA THR A 110 -20.58 10.02 -35.60
C THR A 110 -22.05 10.41 -35.55
N CYS A 111 -22.37 11.65 -35.96
CA CYS A 111 -23.73 12.18 -36.06
C CYS A 111 -23.73 13.37 -37.02
N ASP A 112 -24.87 13.68 -37.64
CA ASP A 112 -25.05 14.87 -38.50
C ASP A 112 -23.98 15.00 -39.62
N GLY A 113 -23.51 13.86 -40.15
CA GLY A 113 -22.46 13.82 -41.19
C GLY A 113 -21.04 14.14 -40.72
N THR A 114 -20.83 14.29 -39.40
CA THR A 114 -19.53 14.61 -38.80
C THR A 114 -19.09 13.52 -37.82
N THR A 115 -17.78 13.44 -37.57
CA THR A 115 -17.18 12.47 -36.64
C THR A 115 -16.18 13.17 -35.72
N ALA A 116 -16.22 12.82 -34.44
CA ALA A 116 -15.26 13.25 -33.43
C ALA A 116 -14.63 12.03 -32.77
N SER A 117 -13.33 12.08 -32.47
CA SER A 117 -12.59 10.94 -31.92
C SER A 117 -11.78 11.30 -30.69
N VAL A 118 -11.60 10.34 -29.78
CA VAL A 118 -10.66 10.43 -28.66
C VAL A 118 -9.94 9.08 -28.46
N GLY A 119 -8.66 9.14 -28.09
CA GLY A 119 -7.91 7.95 -27.69
C GLY A 119 -8.09 7.65 -26.21
N MET A 120 -8.22 6.38 -25.86
CA MET A 120 -8.22 5.91 -24.48
C MET A 120 -7.48 4.58 -24.34
N GLU A 121 -7.09 4.26 -23.12
CA GLU A 121 -6.38 3.04 -22.75
C GLU A 121 -7.13 2.35 -21.62
N VAL A 122 -7.25 1.04 -21.69
CA VAL A 122 -7.88 0.23 -20.64
C VAL A 122 -6.84 -0.72 -20.06
N TYR A 123 -6.72 -0.75 -18.74
CA TYR A 123 -5.77 -1.56 -17.99
C TYR A 123 -6.49 -2.57 -17.08
N SER A 124 -5.80 -3.65 -16.72
CA SER A 124 -6.30 -4.58 -15.71
C SER A 124 -6.28 -3.92 -14.33
N HIS A 125 -7.36 -4.09 -13.56
CA HIS A 125 -7.35 -3.75 -12.13
C HIS A 125 -6.79 -4.89 -11.26
N VAL A 126 -6.57 -6.08 -11.83
CA VAL A 126 -6.02 -7.23 -11.13
C VAL A 126 -4.50 -7.08 -11.03
N ARG A 127 -3.97 -7.07 -9.80
CA ARG A 127 -2.53 -7.03 -9.50
C ARG A 127 -1.91 -8.43 -9.56
N LYS A 128 -0.61 -8.49 -9.84
CA LYS A 128 0.17 -9.72 -9.95
C LYS A 128 0.34 -10.39 -8.59
N SER A 129 0.61 -9.63 -7.54
CA SER A 129 0.78 -10.13 -6.17
C SER A 129 -0.30 -9.66 -5.20
N ASP A 130 -0.75 -10.56 -4.32
CA ASP A 130 -1.62 -10.20 -3.18
C ASP A 130 -0.83 -9.59 -2.00
N PHE A 131 0.48 -9.83 -1.94
CA PHE A 131 1.37 -9.18 -0.98
C PHE A 131 1.64 -7.73 -1.40
N LYS A 132 1.48 -6.78 -0.48
CA LYS A 132 1.58 -5.35 -0.80
C LYS A 132 3.03 -4.87 -0.79
N LEU A 133 3.44 -4.21 -1.87
CA LEU A 133 4.77 -3.61 -2.03
C LEU A 133 4.57 -2.12 -2.28
N ILE A 134 5.04 -1.31 -1.33
CA ILE A 134 4.58 0.07 -1.17
C ILE A 134 5.74 1.06 -1.11
N PRO A 135 5.90 2.00 -2.05
CA PRO A 135 6.75 3.16 -1.88
C PRO A 135 5.94 4.32 -1.30
N TRP A 136 6.60 5.14 -0.47
CA TRP A 136 6.11 6.47 -0.10
C TRP A 136 6.40 7.45 -1.25
N GLY A 137 5.67 7.30 -2.35
CA GLY A 137 6.05 7.83 -3.65
C GLY A 137 6.19 9.35 -3.75
N ARG A 138 7.31 9.80 -4.32
CA ARG A 138 7.55 11.17 -4.80
C ARG A 138 7.65 11.28 -6.32
N ALA A 139 7.55 10.18 -7.05
CA ALA A 139 7.60 10.15 -8.51
C ALA A 139 6.59 11.14 -9.13
N GLN A 140 7.07 11.95 -10.08
CA GLN A 140 6.27 12.97 -10.78
C GLN A 140 6.16 12.65 -12.26
N LYS A 141 5.01 13.00 -12.86
CA LYS A 141 4.77 12.90 -14.31
C LYS A 141 5.15 11.49 -14.81
N ASP A 142 6.04 11.39 -15.79
CA ASP A 142 6.44 10.15 -16.45
C ASP A 142 7.25 9.21 -15.55
N GLN A 143 7.86 9.72 -14.47
CA GLN A 143 8.59 8.88 -13.50
C GLN A 143 7.69 7.84 -12.82
N LYS A 144 6.38 8.04 -12.84
CA LYS A 144 5.41 7.11 -12.25
C LYS A 144 5.24 5.83 -13.06
N LEU A 145 5.52 5.87 -14.37
CA LEU A 145 5.29 4.75 -15.29
C LEU A 145 6.15 3.53 -14.94
N VAL A 146 7.29 3.75 -14.28
CA VAL A 146 8.29 2.73 -13.97
C VAL A 146 8.12 2.10 -12.59
N GLU A 147 7.16 2.56 -11.78
CA GLU A 147 6.99 2.10 -10.38
C GLU A 147 6.41 0.67 -10.29
N GLY A 148 5.70 0.21 -11.33
CA GLY A 148 4.89 -1.01 -11.33
C GLY A 148 5.60 -2.34 -11.07
N GLU A 149 4.80 -3.40 -10.87
CA GLU A 149 5.23 -4.77 -10.51
C GLU A 149 6.25 -5.39 -11.48
N ASP A 150 6.16 -5.05 -12.78
CA ASP A 150 7.08 -5.54 -13.81
C ASP A 150 8.31 -4.65 -14.03
N SER A 151 8.49 -3.62 -13.20
CA SER A 151 9.63 -2.71 -13.20
C SER A 151 10.20 -2.60 -11.78
N LEU A 152 9.90 -1.55 -11.01
CA LEU A 152 10.46 -1.41 -9.65
C LEU A 152 9.81 -2.32 -8.60
N GLY A 153 8.70 -2.97 -8.95
CA GLY A 153 8.09 -4.05 -8.18
C GLY A 153 6.96 -3.59 -7.24
N PHE A 154 6.46 -2.37 -7.37
CA PHE A 154 5.39 -1.86 -6.50
C PHE A 154 4.00 -2.13 -7.06
N ASN A 155 3.03 -2.35 -6.16
CA ASN A 155 1.62 -2.55 -6.52
C ASN A 155 0.65 -1.60 -5.81
N LEU A 156 1.14 -0.83 -4.84
CA LEU A 156 0.37 0.18 -4.13
C LEU A 156 1.26 1.38 -3.79
N ILE A 157 0.90 2.58 -4.22
CA ILE A 157 1.66 3.81 -3.97
C ILE A 157 1.04 4.60 -2.83
N TYR A 158 1.86 4.97 -1.84
CA TYR A 158 1.47 5.94 -0.81
C TYR A 158 1.76 7.35 -1.30
N ALA A 159 0.72 8.03 -1.81
CA ALA A 159 0.85 9.25 -2.62
C ALA A 159 0.70 10.54 -1.81
N HIS A 160 1.69 10.84 -0.97
CA HIS A 160 1.70 12.07 -0.17
C HIS A 160 2.13 13.26 -1.03
N TYR A 161 3.18 13.04 -1.83
CA TYR A 161 3.91 14.09 -2.55
C TYR A 161 3.54 14.21 -4.03
N THR A 162 2.54 13.47 -4.49
CA THR A 162 2.28 13.32 -5.93
C THR A 162 0.79 13.27 -6.24
N ASN A 163 0.38 13.99 -7.28
CA ASN A 163 -0.96 13.92 -7.85
C ASN A 163 -0.89 13.11 -9.13
N ASP A 164 -1.90 12.31 -9.44
CA ASP A 164 -1.90 11.49 -10.66
C ASP A 164 -2.99 11.89 -11.64
N ASP A 165 -2.99 13.16 -12.05
CA ASP A 165 -4.01 13.72 -12.96
C ASP A 165 -3.94 13.09 -14.36
N ASP A 166 -2.74 12.71 -14.81
CA ASP A 166 -2.52 12.02 -16.09
C ASP A 166 -2.82 10.51 -16.04
N ALA A 167 -3.19 9.97 -14.87
CA ALA A 167 -3.44 8.54 -14.64
C ALA A 167 -2.25 7.61 -14.95
N ASN A 168 -1.02 8.05 -14.67
CA ASN A 168 0.18 7.26 -14.94
C ASN A 168 0.34 6.06 -14.00
N TYR A 169 -0.21 6.08 -12.79
CA TYR A 169 -0.20 4.89 -11.92
C TYR A 169 -1.14 3.80 -12.43
N ILE A 170 -2.22 4.17 -13.14
CA ILE A 170 -3.04 3.18 -13.86
C ILE A 170 -2.19 2.49 -14.93
N ARG A 171 -1.42 3.25 -15.73
CA ARG A 171 -0.52 2.70 -16.76
C ARG A 171 0.58 1.82 -16.18
N ALA A 172 1.12 2.20 -15.03
CA ALA A 172 2.12 1.43 -14.30
C ALA A 172 1.55 0.15 -13.67
N GLY A 173 0.23 -0.02 -13.62
CA GLY A 173 -0.40 -1.17 -12.95
C GLY A 173 -0.43 -1.05 -11.43
N CYS A 174 -0.37 0.16 -10.88
CA CYS A 174 -0.35 0.41 -9.44
C CYS A 174 -1.70 0.89 -8.90
N ASP A 175 -2.03 0.45 -7.69
CA ASP A 175 -2.99 1.15 -6.83
C ASP A 175 -2.36 2.40 -6.23
N VAL A 176 -3.17 3.37 -5.82
CA VAL A 176 -2.72 4.60 -5.18
C VAL A 176 -3.57 4.94 -3.96
N MET A 177 -2.94 5.01 -2.79
CA MET A 177 -3.56 5.40 -1.53
C MET A 177 -2.98 6.76 -1.13
N PRO A 178 -3.76 7.85 -1.21
CA PRO A 178 -3.35 9.13 -0.64
C PRO A 178 -3.09 8.97 0.86
N ASN A 179 -1.95 9.47 1.33
CA ASN A 179 -1.52 9.35 2.72
C ASN A 179 -1.18 10.70 3.36
N CYS A 180 -1.18 10.68 4.70
CA CYS A 180 -0.74 11.77 5.57
C CYS A 180 -1.42 13.11 5.25
N THR A 181 -2.75 13.10 5.24
CA THR A 181 -3.58 14.30 4.98
C THR A 181 -3.39 15.42 6.02
N MET A 182 -2.81 15.09 7.17
CA MET A 182 -2.37 16.02 8.20
C MET A 182 -1.18 15.43 8.97
N GLY A 183 -0.23 16.29 9.33
CA GLY A 183 0.86 15.97 10.26
C GLY A 183 0.37 15.87 11.70
N GLY A 184 0.97 14.96 12.46
CA GLY A 184 0.61 14.61 13.82
C GLY A 184 1.37 15.35 14.90
N GLY A 185 1.18 14.91 16.15
CA GLY A 185 1.78 15.55 17.32
C GLY A 185 3.31 15.50 17.30
N HIS A 186 3.91 14.40 16.84
CA HIS A 186 5.37 14.23 16.84
C HIS A 186 6.08 14.97 15.69
N GLN A 187 5.38 15.18 14.56
CA GLN A 187 5.85 16.03 13.46
C GLN A 187 5.76 17.53 13.76
N MET A 188 4.77 17.93 14.57
CA MET A 188 4.38 19.34 14.70
C MET A 188 4.66 19.89 16.10
N ASP A 189 5.72 19.42 16.76
CA ASP A 189 6.19 19.86 18.08
C ASP A 189 5.09 19.88 19.16
N LEU A 190 4.17 18.91 19.11
CA LEU A 190 3.09 18.73 20.08
C LEU A 190 2.29 20.04 20.30
N ARG A 191 1.96 20.73 19.19
CA ARG A 191 1.11 21.94 19.23
C ARG A 191 -0.33 21.56 19.61
N GLN A 192 -1.08 22.53 20.16
CA GLN A 192 -2.47 22.31 20.60
C GLN A 192 -3.42 21.98 19.44
N GLU A 193 -3.14 22.51 18.24
CA GLU A 193 -3.81 22.15 16.98
C GLU A 193 -3.55 20.69 16.51
N CYS A 194 -2.80 19.90 17.30
CA CYS A 194 -2.56 18.48 17.11
C CYS A 194 -3.05 17.63 18.31
N ASP A 195 -3.83 18.20 19.23
CA ASP A 195 -4.43 17.45 20.34
C ASP A 195 -5.59 16.58 19.85
N TRP A 196 -5.33 15.32 19.54
CA TRP A 196 -6.35 14.36 19.08
C TRP A 196 -7.43 14.04 20.13
N SER A 197 -7.30 14.52 21.36
CA SER A 197 -8.38 14.47 22.36
C SER A 197 -9.36 15.65 22.27
N ASP A 198 -9.02 16.72 21.55
CA ASP A 198 -9.89 17.87 21.34
C ASP A 198 -10.86 17.62 20.17
N PRO A 199 -12.18 17.79 20.36
CA PRO A 199 -13.17 17.59 19.30
C PRO A 199 -12.98 18.45 18.04
N TYR A 200 -12.41 19.66 18.15
CA TYR A 200 -12.18 20.52 17.00
C TYR A 200 -11.02 20.04 16.14
N VAL A 201 -9.97 19.48 16.77
CA VAL A 201 -8.86 18.83 16.09
C VAL A 201 -9.32 17.56 15.40
N ALA A 202 -10.02 16.68 16.13
CA ALA A 202 -10.51 15.41 15.58
C ALA A 202 -11.46 15.63 14.38
N ARG A 203 -12.42 16.57 14.49
CA ARG A 203 -13.35 16.89 13.37
C ARG A 203 -12.64 17.54 12.18
N GLY A 204 -11.67 18.42 12.42
CA GLY A 204 -10.89 19.01 11.33
C GLY A 204 -10.01 17.98 10.61
N GLY A 205 -9.41 17.04 11.35
CA GLY A 205 -8.74 15.87 10.78
C GLY A 205 -9.67 15.04 9.89
N THR A 206 -10.87 14.73 10.41
CA THR A 206 -11.92 14.03 9.65
C THR A 206 -12.30 14.77 8.37
N ALA A 207 -12.50 16.09 8.43
CA ALA A 207 -12.82 16.89 7.25
C ALA A 207 -11.74 16.79 6.15
N ARG A 208 -10.45 16.75 6.52
CA ARG A 208 -9.34 16.61 5.56
C ARG A 208 -9.32 15.23 4.90
N VAL A 209 -9.52 14.15 5.66
CA VAL A 209 -9.58 12.80 5.07
C VAL A 209 -10.84 12.60 4.21
N VAL A 210 -11.98 13.20 4.58
CA VAL A 210 -13.22 13.23 3.78
C VAL A 210 -13.02 13.98 2.48
N GLN A 211 -12.41 15.16 2.52
CA GLN A 211 -12.07 15.91 1.32
C GLN A 211 -11.18 15.08 0.39
N ARG A 212 -10.16 14.42 0.94
CA ARG A 212 -9.26 13.56 0.16
C ARG A 212 -9.99 12.37 -0.44
N ALA A 213 -10.90 11.74 0.30
CA ALA A 213 -11.74 10.66 -0.23
C ALA A 213 -12.62 11.16 -1.40
N LEU A 214 -13.23 12.35 -1.28
CA LEU A 214 -14.06 12.94 -2.32
C LEU A 214 -13.28 13.29 -3.59
N GLN A 215 -12.03 13.75 -3.44
CA GLN A 215 -11.13 14.02 -4.57
C GLN A 215 -10.73 12.75 -5.34
N MET A 216 -10.78 11.58 -4.68
CA MET A 216 -10.22 10.35 -5.20
C MET A 216 -11.28 9.32 -5.64
N ARG A 217 -12.53 9.47 -5.22
CA ARG A 217 -13.65 8.54 -5.50
C ARG A 217 -13.92 8.24 -6.98
N THR A 218 -13.41 9.04 -7.90
CA THR A 218 -13.55 8.82 -9.35
C THR A 218 -12.40 8.00 -9.95
N ARG A 219 -11.44 7.56 -9.13
CA ARG A 219 -10.29 6.75 -9.53
C ARG A 219 -10.44 5.34 -8.97
N PRO A 220 -10.64 4.32 -9.82
CA PRO A 220 -10.91 2.96 -9.34
C PRO A 220 -9.68 2.24 -8.78
N ASN A 221 -8.47 2.76 -9.02
CA ASN A 221 -7.24 2.24 -8.45
C ASN A 221 -6.93 2.86 -7.08
N VAL A 222 -7.88 3.53 -6.44
CA VAL A 222 -7.75 4.04 -5.07
C VAL A 222 -8.42 3.06 -4.12
N PRO A 223 -7.66 2.21 -3.40
CA PRO A 223 -8.23 1.21 -2.50
C PRO A 223 -8.60 1.81 -1.14
N GLY A 224 -8.19 3.04 -0.83
CA GLY A 224 -8.39 3.61 0.51
C GLY A 224 -7.71 4.96 0.74
N ILE A 225 -7.75 5.43 1.99
CA ILE A 225 -7.12 6.66 2.47
C ILE A 225 -6.28 6.37 3.71
N HIS A 226 -5.03 6.81 3.72
CA HIS A 226 -4.17 6.78 4.90
C HIS A 226 -4.20 8.15 5.59
N PHE A 227 -4.53 8.18 6.88
CA PHE A 227 -4.98 9.41 7.54
C PHE A 227 -3.85 10.39 7.85
N TYR A 228 -2.95 10.05 8.78
CA TYR A 228 -2.07 11.02 9.43
C TYR A 228 -0.62 10.51 9.55
N ASP A 229 0.31 11.47 9.58
CA ASP A 229 1.75 11.24 9.78
C ASP A 229 2.09 11.40 11.25
N GLU A 230 2.59 10.37 11.91
CA GLU A 230 2.99 10.35 13.32
C GLU A 230 2.01 11.08 14.28
N PRO A 231 0.70 10.73 14.28
CA PRO A 231 -0.27 11.36 15.18
C PRO A 231 0.07 11.12 16.66
N GLY A 232 -0.38 11.94 17.60
CA GLY A 232 -0.08 11.73 19.03
C GLY A 232 -0.77 12.76 19.90
N LEU A 233 -1.16 12.40 21.13
CA LEU A 233 -1.73 13.36 22.06
C LEU A 233 -0.73 14.47 22.39
N THR A 234 -1.24 15.69 22.51
CA THR A 234 -0.42 16.89 22.67
C THR A 234 0.17 17.02 24.08
N TRP A 235 1.11 17.96 24.22
CA TRP A 235 1.63 18.42 25.50
C TRP A 235 1.24 19.89 25.71
N THR A 236 1.09 20.30 26.96
CA THR A 236 0.80 21.70 27.30
C THR A 236 1.85 22.28 28.21
N LYS A 237 1.94 23.61 28.25
CA LYS A 237 2.78 24.30 29.22
C LYS A 237 2.07 24.28 30.57
N ASP A 238 2.68 23.66 31.55
CA ASP A 238 2.15 23.62 32.89
C ASP A 238 2.06 25.05 33.47
N PRO A 239 0.87 25.48 33.95
CA PRO A 239 0.68 26.86 34.39
C PRO A 239 1.42 27.20 35.70
N VAL A 240 1.90 26.20 36.44
CA VAL A 240 2.61 26.37 37.72
C VAL A 240 4.12 26.44 37.51
N THR A 241 4.68 25.51 36.73
CA THR A 241 6.12 25.31 36.54
C THR A 241 6.64 25.90 35.22
N GLY A 242 5.75 26.14 34.25
CA GLY A 242 6.11 26.59 32.91
C GLY A 242 6.80 25.53 32.03
N GLN A 243 6.91 24.28 32.48
CA GLN A 243 7.49 23.18 31.70
C GLN A 243 6.44 22.54 30.79
N GLY A 244 6.88 21.96 29.67
CA GLY A 244 6.01 21.14 28.82
C GLY A 244 5.67 19.83 29.53
N THR A 245 4.39 19.46 29.56
CA THR A 245 3.91 18.24 30.20
C THR A 245 2.78 17.58 29.40
N PRO A 246 2.74 16.24 29.31
CA PRO A 246 1.59 15.52 28.75
C PRO A 246 0.42 15.43 29.75
N HIS A 247 0.56 15.98 30.96
CA HIS A 247 -0.41 15.86 32.04
C HIS A 247 -1.20 17.15 32.22
N GLY A 248 -2.51 17.06 32.46
CA GLY A 248 -3.35 18.24 32.68
C GLY A 248 -3.72 19.02 31.41
N VAL A 249 -3.69 18.37 30.25
CA VAL A 249 -4.15 18.97 28.99
C VAL A 249 -5.63 19.37 29.12
N PRO A 250 -6.01 20.64 28.84
CA PRO A 250 -7.34 21.15 29.16
C PRO A 250 -8.50 20.34 28.56
N ALA A 251 -8.39 19.90 27.30
CA ALA A 251 -9.43 19.11 26.65
C ALA A 251 -9.65 17.76 27.35
N GLN A 252 -8.56 17.08 27.70
CA GLN A 252 -8.57 15.80 28.41
C GLN A 252 -9.17 15.95 29.82
N VAL A 253 -8.79 17.01 30.55
CA VAL A 253 -9.31 17.27 31.90
C VAL A 253 -10.82 17.50 31.87
N ARG A 254 -11.30 18.36 30.96
CA ARG A 254 -12.74 18.62 30.78
C ARG A 254 -13.49 17.33 30.43
N ALA A 255 -12.97 16.53 29.50
CA ALA A 255 -13.58 15.27 29.09
C ALA A 255 -13.67 14.27 30.24
N TYR A 256 -12.63 14.14 31.07
CA TYR A 256 -12.63 13.24 32.22
C TYR A 256 -13.61 13.65 33.31
N GLN A 257 -13.59 14.93 33.68
CA GLN A 257 -14.52 15.47 34.67
C GLN A 257 -15.96 15.28 34.23
N SER A 258 -16.25 15.49 32.94
CA SER A 258 -17.57 15.25 32.36
C SER A 258 -17.95 13.78 32.34
N ALA A 259 -17.02 12.87 31.99
CA ALA A 259 -17.31 11.44 31.85
C ALA A 259 -17.54 10.73 33.20
N PHE A 260 -16.89 11.20 34.26
CA PHE A 260 -16.90 10.53 35.57
C PHE A 260 -17.50 11.36 36.70
N ALA A 261 -18.01 12.56 36.42
CA ALA A 261 -18.62 13.46 37.40
C ALA A 261 -17.75 13.68 38.67
N ARG A 262 -16.44 13.79 38.50
CA ARG A 262 -15.47 13.97 39.60
C ARG A 262 -14.33 14.90 39.20
N GLU A 263 -13.69 15.53 40.18
CA GLU A 263 -12.52 16.37 39.94
C GLU A 263 -11.33 15.52 39.44
N TRP A 264 -10.54 16.08 38.52
CA TRP A 264 -9.29 15.48 38.09
C TRP A 264 -8.20 15.71 39.13
N LEU A 265 -7.46 14.65 39.49
CA LEU A 265 -6.30 14.76 40.37
C LEU A 265 -5.14 15.40 39.61
N SER A 266 -4.83 16.65 39.94
CA SER A 266 -3.66 17.34 39.40
C SER A 266 -2.38 16.57 39.72
N HIS A 267 -1.49 16.45 38.74
CA HIS A 267 -0.21 15.76 38.86
C HIS A 267 0.70 16.36 39.94
N HIS A 268 0.51 17.63 40.32
CA HIS A 268 1.21 18.29 41.44
C HIS A 268 0.68 17.87 42.82
N LYS A 269 -0.57 17.39 42.89
CA LYS A 269 -1.23 16.94 44.13
C LYS A 269 -1.14 15.43 44.32
N LEU A 270 -0.61 14.70 43.34
CA LEU A 270 -0.42 13.26 43.42
C LEU A 270 0.59 12.94 44.52
N ASP A 271 0.13 12.17 45.50
CA ASP A 271 0.96 11.66 46.60
C ASP A 271 1.13 10.15 46.36
N PRO A 272 2.34 9.68 46.01
CA PRO A 272 2.61 8.26 45.77
C PRO A 272 2.34 7.36 46.98
N SER A 273 2.31 7.94 48.19
CA SER A 273 2.03 7.20 49.43
C SER A 273 0.53 7.09 49.74
N ASN A 274 -0.32 7.88 49.07
CA ASN A 274 -1.76 7.85 49.23
C ASN A 274 -2.41 6.86 48.24
N PRO A 275 -2.97 5.73 48.71
CA PRO A 275 -3.55 4.71 47.83
C PRO A 275 -4.69 5.22 46.94
N ASP A 276 -5.45 6.21 47.39
CA ASP A 276 -6.58 6.76 46.62
C ASP A 276 -6.08 7.63 45.47
N HIS A 277 -5.03 8.42 45.71
CA HIS A 277 -4.37 9.21 44.69
C HIS A 277 -3.77 8.30 43.60
N VAL A 278 -3.08 7.22 44.01
CA VAL A 278 -2.52 6.23 43.07
C VAL A 278 -3.61 5.57 42.23
N ARG A 279 -4.73 5.13 42.85
CA ARG A 279 -5.86 4.54 42.11
C ARG A 279 -6.46 5.52 41.10
N GLN A 280 -6.65 6.78 41.49
CA GLN A 280 -7.20 7.80 40.59
C GLN A 280 -6.25 8.12 39.43
N TRP A 281 -4.94 8.21 39.68
CA TRP A 281 -3.93 8.43 38.65
C TRP A 281 -3.88 7.28 37.64
N LYS A 282 -3.81 6.03 38.12
CA LYS A 282 -3.84 4.84 37.25
C LYS A 282 -5.06 4.85 36.34
N HIS A 283 -6.25 5.10 36.90
CA HIS A 283 -7.48 5.18 36.12
C HIS A 283 -7.41 6.27 35.03
N TRP A 284 -6.90 7.46 35.36
CA TRP A 284 -6.68 8.53 34.37
C TRP A 284 -5.72 8.10 33.25
N ALA A 285 -4.57 7.53 33.60
CA ALA A 285 -3.55 7.12 32.65
C ALA A 285 -4.07 6.06 31.66
N TYR A 286 -4.79 5.04 32.14
CA TYR A 286 -5.41 4.03 31.27
C TYR A 286 -6.54 4.61 30.41
N TRP A 287 -7.40 5.47 30.98
CA TRP A 287 -8.50 6.08 30.24
C TRP A 287 -8.00 6.95 29.06
N LYS A 288 -6.90 7.67 29.25
CA LYS A 288 -6.29 8.54 28.22
C LYS A 288 -5.92 7.78 26.93
N LEU A 289 -5.56 6.50 27.03
CA LEU A 289 -5.21 5.64 25.88
C LEU A 289 -6.40 5.42 24.92
N GLY A 290 -7.62 5.73 25.33
CA GLY A 290 -8.82 5.61 24.49
C GLY A 290 -8.97 6.68 23.41
N PHE A 291 -8.31 7.84 23.55
CA PHE A 291 -8.55 8.99 22.68
C PHE A 291 -8.10 8.77 21.23
N MET A 292 -6.93 8.15 21.03
CA MET A 292 -6.37 7.94 19.69
C MET A 292 -7.29 7.05 18.84
N ASP A 293 -7.73 5.90 19.38
CA ASP A 293 -8.69 5.02 18.70
C ASP A 293 -10.04 5.72 18.41
N ALA A 294 -10.50 6.60 19.30
CA ALA A 294 -11.71 7.39 19.07
C ALA A 294 -11.55 8.36 17.89
N ALA A 295 -10.41 9.04 17.78
CA ALA A 295 -10.10 9.89 16.64
C ALA A 295 -10.01 9.08 15.32
N TRP A 296 -9.45 7.88 15.36
CA TRP A 296 -9.38 6.97 14.20
C TRP A 296 -10.74 6.50 13.72
N LYS A 297 -11.65 6.18 14.66
CA LYS A 297 -13.04 5.83 14.33
C LYS A 297 -13.78 6.96 13.64
N GLU A 298 -13.61 8.20 14.12
CA GLU A 298 -14.27 9.36 13.53
C GLU A 298 -13.76 9.62 12.10
N ALA A 299 -12.44 9.54 11.89
CA ALA A 299 -11.84 9.67 10.56
C ALA A 299 -12.31 8.56 9.60
N ALA A 300 -12.34 7.31 10.07
CA ALA A 300 -12.83 6.17 9.30
C ALA A 300 -14.33 6.29 8.97
N PHE A 301 -15.14 6.76 9.91
CA PHE A 301 -16.55 7.04 9.67
C PHE A 301 -16.74 8.08 8.55
N GLY A 302 -15.96 9.16 8.56
CA GLY A 302 -15.96 10.16 7.49
C GLY A 302 -15.64 9.56 6.12
N VAL A 303 -14.54 8.81 6.03
CA VAL A 303 -14.12 8.16 4.77
C VAL A 303 -15.17 7.14 4.27
N ASN A 304 -15.70 6.31 5.16
CA ASN A 304 -16.71 5.30 4.82
C ASN A 304 -18.04 5.91 4.36
N CYS A 305 -18.36 7.14 4.79
CA CYS A 305 -19.51 7.88 4.26
C CYS A 305 -19.29 8.30 2.80
N VAL A 306 -18.03 8.53 2.39
CA VAL A 306 -17.67 8.91 1.02
C VAL A 306 -17.53 7.70 0.11
N GLU A 307 -16.91 6.61 0.58
CA GLU A 307 -16.76 5.35 -0.14
C GLU A 307 -16.60 4.19 0.86
N PRO A 308 -17.67 3.39 1.10
CA PRO A 308 -17.64 2.31 2.10
C PRO A 308 -16.59 1.22 1.84
N THR A 309 -16.12 1.07 0.59
CA THR A 309 -15.11 0.07 0.24
C THR A 309 -13.68 0.54 0.49
N TYR A 310 -13.47 1.80 0.86
CA TYR A 310 -12.13 2.33 1.13
C TYR A 310 -11.53 1.74 2.40
N LEU A 311 -10.32 1.21 2.24
CA LEU A 311 -9.44 0.87 3.35
C LEU A 311 -9.01 2.13 4.08
N THR A 312 -8.91 2.03 5.40
CA THR A 312 -8.48 3.11 6.26
C THR A 312 -7.25 2.66 7.05
N ALA A 313 -6.23 3.51 7.08
CA ALA A 313 -4.98 3.22 7.76
C ALA A 313 -4.40 4.52 8.31
N THR A 314 -3.53 4.43 9.31
CA THR A 314 -2.74 5.56 9.81
C THR A 314 -1.41 5.02 10.30
N GLN A 315 -0.38 5.86 10.38
CA GLN A 315 0.85 5.46 11.04
C GLN A 315 0.57 5.25 12.53
N SER A 316 0.93 4.08 13.07
CA SER A 316 0.72 3.78 14.49
C SER A 316 1.81 2.95 15.16
N GLN A 317 2.66 2.28 14.38
CA GLN A 317 3.56 1.25 14.92
C GLN A 317 4.78 1.84 15.66
N TYR A 318 5.29 2.99 15.25
CA TYR A 318 6.45 3.62 15.89
C TYR A 318 6.17 4.05 17.34
N GLY A 319 4.91 4.32 17.68
CA GLY A 319 4.53 4.99 18.92
C GLY A 319 4.39 4.10 20.15
N TRP A 320 4.47 2.76 20.08
CA TRP A 320 4.11 1.89 21.23
C TRP A 320 4.83 2.19 22.55
N SER A 321 6.03 2.80 22.49
CA SER A 321 6.78 3.22 23.67
C SER A 321 6.32 4.56 24.27
N ALA A 322 5.53 5.35 23.53
CA ALA A 322 5.03 6.69 23.87
C ALA A 322 3.64 6.66 24.53
N TYR A 323 3.50 5.91 25.63
CA TYR A 323 2.18 5.67 26.23
C TYR A 323 1.48 6.91 26.78
N THR A 324 2.21 7.96 27.17
CA THR A 324 1.57 9.24 27.54
C THR A 324 0.97 9.97 26.35
N ASP A 325 1.41 9.67 25.13
CA ASP A 325 0.94 10.30 23.91
C ASP A 325 -0.27 9.54 23.33
N GLY A 326 -0.87 8.65 24.12
CA GLY A 326 -2.04 7.86 23.75
C GLY A 326 -1.72 6.58 22.98
N TYR A 327 -0.42 6.25 22.81
CA TYR A 327 0.00 5.03 22.16
C TYR A 327 0.13 3.86 23.12
N TYR A 328 -0.71 2.86 22.92
CA TYR A 328 -0.51 1.55 23.49
C TYR A 328 -0.75 0.51 22.40
N PHE A 329 -0.28 -0.72 22.60
CA PHE A 329 -0.38 -1.79 21.62
C PHE A 329 -1.80 -1.88 21.03
N ASN A 330 -1.88 -2.08 19.72
CA ASN A 330 -3.14 -2.07 18.97
C ASN A 330 -3.97 -0.78 19.12
N VAL A 331 -3.33 0.40 19.15
CA VAL A 331 -4.01 1.70 19.16
C VAL A 331 -4.96 1.90 17.95
N VAL A 332 -4.71 1.17 16.85
CA VAL A 332 -5.51 1.14 15.61
C VAL A 332 -6.48 -0.06 15.55
N ARG A 333 -6.95 -0.54 16.70
CA ARG A 333 -7.89 -1.67 16.79
C ARG A 333 -9.14 -1.51 15.90
N SER A 334 -9.60 -0.29 15.68
CA SER A 334 -10.75 0.03 14.83
C SER A 334 -10.49 0.12 13.33
N LEU A 335 -9.23 0.21 12.92
CA LEU A 335 -8.87 0.29 11.51
C LEU A 335 -8.64 -1.11 10.94
N PRO A 336 -8.95 -1.36 9.66
CA PRO A 336 -8.78 -2.66 9.02
C PRO A 336 -7.32 -3.08 8.84
N ILE A 337 -6.36 -2.16 8.97
CA ILE A 337 -4.94 -2.39 8.68
C ILE A 337 -4.07 -1.74 9.76
N VAL A 338 -3.06 -2.46 10.23
CA VAL A 338 -1.95 -1.88 10.99
C VAL A 338 -0.91 -1.34 10.01
N SER A 339 -0.63 -0.04 10.07
CA SER A 339 0.36 0.60 9.20
C SER A 339 1.29 1.50 10.01
N GLY A 340 2.52 1.67 9.57
CA GLY A 340 3.46 2.57 10.21
C GLY A 340 4.90 2.19 9.95
N HIS A 341 5.79 3.03 10.47
CA HIS A 341 7.22 2.77 10.40
C HIS A 341 7.80 2.21 11.71
N GLY A 342 8.99 1.64 11.61
CA GLY A 342 9.80 1.17 12.73
C GLY A 342 10.67 2.25 13.36
N GLY A 343 11.49 1.80 14.31
CA GLY A 343 12.54 2.62 14.89
C GLY A 343 13.67 2.85 13.89
N TYR A 344 14.31 4.01 13.98
CA TYR A 344 15.45 4.35 13.12
C TYR A 344 16.64 3.43 13.39
N HIS A 345 17.29 3.01 12.31
CA HIS A 345 18.43 2.10 12.40
C HIS A 345 19.73 2.77 12.84
N ASP A 346 19.80 4.11 12.96
CA ASP A 346 20.96 4.87 13.43
C ASP A 346 20.92 5.10 14.96
N TYR A 347 19.98 4.43 15.63
CA TYR A 347 19.74 4.47 17.06
C TYR A 347 19.45 3.07 17.62
N GLY A 348 19.62 2.92 18.94
CA GLY A 348 19.28 1.68 19.65
C GLY A 348 20.12 0.51 19.12
N PRO A 349 19.53 -0.69 18.95
CA PRO A 349 20.23 -1.90 18.48
C PRO A 349 20.54 -1.90 16.97
N GLY A 350 20.64 -0.72 16.34
CA GLY A 350 21.02 -0.54 14.93
C GLY A 350 19.99 -1.10 13.94
N TYR A 351 20.43 -1.90 12.97
CA TYR A 351 19.54 -2.53 11.97
C TYR A 351 18.51 -3.51 12.55
N PHE A 352 18.58 -3.84 13.85
CA PHE A 352 17.52 -4.57 14.56
C PHE A 352 16.42 -3.67 15.13
N ASN A 353 16.65 -2.36 15.22
CA ASN A 353 15.69 -1.43 15.80
C ASN A 353 14.36 -1.39 15.02
N PRO A 354 14.36 -1.42 13.67
CA PRO A 354 13.16 -1.68 12.88
C PRO A 354 12.39 -2.92 13.34
N SER A 355 12.98 -4.12 13.24
CA SER A 355 12.28 -5.37 13.56
C SER A 355 11.88 -5.46 15.03
N PHE A 356 12.64 -4.88 15.95
CA PHE A 356 12.26 -4.75 17.35
C PHE A 356 10.95 -3.96 17.49
N PHE A 357 10.84 -2.79 16.87
CA PHE A 357 9.61 -1.99 16.91
C PHE A 357 8.42 -2.72 16.28
N LEU A 358 8.63 -3.43 15.16
CA LEU A 358 7.60 -4.27 14.54
C LEU A 358 7.10 -5.35 15.50
N GLU A 359 8.02 -6.15 16.04
CA GLU A 359 7.71 -7.30 16.89
C GLU A 359 7.02 -6.87 18.19
N MET A 360 7.38 -5.71 18.73
CA MET A 360 6.67 -5.10 19.86
C MET A 360 5.27 -4.64 19.42
N ALA A 361 5.15 -3.74 18.45
CA ALA A 361 3.88 -3.08 18.10
C ALA A 361 2.73 -4.02 17.69
N ARG A 362 3.05 -5.29 17.36
CA ARG A 362 2.10 -6.31 16.91
C ARG A 362 1.44 -7.13 18.02
N ALA A 363 1.79 -6.93 19.28
CA ALA A 363 1.10 -7.63 20.37
C ALA A 363 -0.43 -7.47 20.24
N ARG A 364 -1.18 -8.49 20.69
CA ARG A 364 -2.66 -8.60 20.65
C ARG A 364 -3.31 -8.84 19.28
N ASP A 365 -2.92 -8.11 18.22
CA ASP A 365 -3.68 -8.10 16.94
C ASP A 365 -2.90 -8.74 15.78
N LEU A 366 -2.69 -10.05 15.89
CA LEU A 366 -1.91 -10.82 14.91
C LEU A 366 -2.71 -11.21 13.65
N ALA A 367 -4.04 -11.07 13.67
CA ALA A 367 -4.91 -11.45 12.56
C ALA A 367 -5.12 -10.32 11.54
N LYS A 368 -4.93 -9.07 11.97
CA LYS A 368 -5.07 -7.90 11.10
C LYS A 368 -3.87 -7.78 10.16
N PRO A 369 -4.08 -7.46 8.87
CA PRO A 369 -3.00 -7.18 7.95
C PRO A 369 -2.06 -6.08 8.47
N CYS A 370 -0.76 -6.33 8.40
CA CYS A 370 0.27 -5.36 8.76
C CYS A 370 1.04 -4.91 7.52
N TRP A 371 1.03 -3.61 7.23
CA TRP A 371 1.78 -2.96 6.15
C TRP A 371 2.87 -2.08 6.76
N TYR A 372 4.12 -2.53 6.66
CA TYR A 372 5.17 -2.03 7.54
C TYR A 372 6.32 -1.35 6.78
N LEU A 373 6.78 -0.21 7.29
CA LEU A 373 7.99 0.48 6.85
C LEU A 373 9.12 0.24 7.87
N PRO A 374 10.14 -0.59 7.56
CA PRO A 374 11.18 -0.88 8.56
C PRO A 374 11.89 0.35 9.13
N CYS A 375 12.48 1.18 8.27
CA CYS A 375 13.27 2.33 8.68
C CYS A 375 12.97 3.55 7.79
N TRP A 376 12.95 4.73 8.39
CA TRP A 376 12.84 6.00 7.70
C TRP A 376 14.22 6.66 7.57
N TYR A 377 15.07 6.14 6.69
CA TYR A 377 16.42 6.69 6.49
C TYR A 377 16.84 6.69 5.02
N GLY A 378 17.29 7.84 4.53
CA GLY A 378 17.56 8.05 3.10
C GLY A 378 18.93 7.57 2.61
N ASN A 379 19.90 7.40 3.51
CA ASN A 379 21.26 7.00 3.17
C ASN A 379 21.50 5.49 3.30
N THR A 380 20.44 4.70 3.53
CA THR A 380 20.51 3.24 3.63
C THR A 380 21.15 2.64 2.37
N THR A 381 22.12 1.77 2.57
CA THR A 381 22.76 0.98 1.51
C THR A 381 21.85 -0.17 1.06
N SER A 382 22.16 -0.83 -0.05
CA SER A 382 21.39 -2.00 -0.48
C SER A 382 21.44 -3.16 0.53
N ASP A 383 22.55 -3.31 1.26
CA ASP A 383 22.75 -4.43 2.19
C ASP A 383 22.00 -4.18 3.52
N GLU A 384 22.06 -2.94 4.02
CA GLU A 384 21.23 -2.50 5.16
C GLU A 384 19.74 -2.61 4.85
N PHE A 385 19.32 -2.13 3.67
CA PHE A 385 17.93 -2.22 3.24
C PHE A 385 17.48 -3.68 3.17
N ARG A 386 18.23 -4.54 2.48
CA ARG A 386 17.96 -5.98 2.38
C ARG A 386 17.77 -6.63 3.76
N LEU A 387 18.70 -6.37 4.69
CA LEU A 387 18.66 -6.92 6.04
C LEU A 387 17.40 -6.49 6.81
N GLU A 388 17.10 -5.20 6.83
CA GLU A 388 15.93 -4.66 7.55
C GLU A 388 14.61 -5.18 7.01
N GLN A 389 14.52 -5.29 5.68
CA GLN A 389 13.36 -5.86 5.00
C GLN A 389 13.18 -7.33 5.38
N TYR A 390 14.23 -8.15 5.33
CA TYR A 390 14.12 -9.57 5.64
C TYR A 390 13.91 -9.88 7.12
N LEU A 391 14.53 -9.11 8.02
CA LEU A 391 14.26 -9.21 9.47
C LEU A 391 12.79 -8.92 9.81
N SER A 392 12.17 -8.04 9.03
CA SER A 392 10.76 -7.66 9.20
C SER A 392 9.81 -8.62 8.47
N PHE A 393 10.17 -9.06 7.26
CA PHE A 393 9.40 -9.98 6.42
C PHE A 393 9.15 -11.34 7.09
N GLN A 394 10.18 -11.94 7.70
CA GLN A 394 10.08 -13.24 8.38
C GLN A 394 9.05 -13.26 9.53
N MET A 395 8.58 -12.09 9.97
CA MET A 395 7.60 -11.95 11.05
C MET A 395 6.15 -12.17 10.59
N ASN A 396 5.90 -12.58 9.34
CA ASN A 396 4.54 -12.80 8.81
C ASN A 396 3.70 -11.52 8.80
N ILE A 397 4.15 -10.55 8.00
CA ILE A 397 3.41 -9.32 7.65
C ILE A 397 2.79 -9.46 6.25
N GLN A 398 1.86 -8.59 5.87
CA GLN A 398 1.08 -8.70 4.61
C GLN A 398 1.41 -7.60 3.60
N GLY A 399 2.25 -6.64 4.01
CA GLY A 399 2.75 -5.61 3.13
C GLY A 399 4.04 -5.00 3.65
N MET A 400 4.86 -4.56 2.72
CA MET A 400 6.18 -4.01 2.99
C MET A 400 6.38 -2.67 2.30
N GLN A 401 6.97 -1.72 3.00
CA GLN A 401 7.11 -0.35 2.55
C GLN A 401 8.58 0.07 2.36
N THR A 402 8.79 1.03 1.46
CA THR A 402 10.07 1.72 1.20
C THR A 402 9.92 3.22 1.56
N PRO A 403 10.88 3.82 2.30
CA PRO A 403 10.78 5.21 2.73
C PRO A 403 10.93 6.18 1.55
N PRO A 404 10.36 7.39 1.66
CA PRO A 404 10.30 8.35 0.54
C PRO A 404 11.67 8.90 0.13
N ASP A 405 12.69 8.80 0.99
CA ASP A 405 14.04 9.28 0.67
C ASP A 405 14.82 8.30 -0.22
N ILE A 406 14.42 7.02 -0.26
CA ILE A 406 15.04 6.00 -1.12
C ILE A 406 14.50 6.09 -2.56
N ASP A 407 13.16 6.13 -2.74
CA ASP A 407 12.43 6.30 -4.01
C ASP A 407 13.21 5.90 -5.30
N PRO A 408 13.09 4.64 -5.76
CA PRO A 408 13.99 4.06 -6.75
C PRO A 408 13.68 4.42 -8.21
N PHE A 409 12.80 5.39 -8.49
CA PHE A 409 12.51 5.84 -9.88
C PHE A 409 13.71 6.54 -10.56
N GLU A 410 14.74 6.91 -9.80
CA GLU A 410 16.07 7.28 -10.32
C GLU A 410 17.16 6.37 -9.72
N PRO A 411 17.17 5.07 -10.05
CA PRO A 411 17.87 4.06 -9.26
C PRO A 411 19.40 4.27 -9.29
N ALA A 412 19.95 4.87 -10.34
CA ALA A 412 21.36 5.21 -10.45
C ALA A 412 21.85 6.23 -9.39
N LYS A 413 20.94 6.97 -8.73
CA LYS A 413 21.27 7.95 -7.69
C LYS A 413 21.03 7.43 -6.27
N LYS A 414 20.59 6.17 -6.13
CA LYS A 414 20.02 5.64 -4.88
C LYS A 414 20.79 4.38 -4.45
N PRO A 415 21.59 4.45 -3.37
CA PRO A 415 22.38 3.30 -2.90
C PRO A 415 21.57 2.03 -2.59
N ALA A 416 20.32 2.18 -2.17
CA ALA A 416 19.41 1.07 -1.86
C ALA A 416 18.63 0.50 -3.06
N ALA A 417 18.72 1.09 -4.27
CA ALA A 417 17.84 0.69 -5.38
C ALA A 417 17.91 -0.81 -5.72
N GLN A 418 19.11 -1.41 -5.67
CA GLN A 418 19.29 -2.85 -5.87
C GLN A 418 18.58 -3.66 -4.80
N GLY A 419 18.76 -3.29 -3.52
CA GLY A 419 18.08 -3.93 -2.39
C GLY A 419 16.56 -3.83 -2.48
N VAL A 420 16.01 -2.69 -2.94
CA VAL A 420 14.57 -2.50 -3.13
C VAL A 420 14.00 -3.45 -4.18
N VAL A 421 14.55 -3.46 -5.39
CA VAL A 421 13.99 -4.26 -6.48
C VAL A 421 14.19 -5.76 -6.23
N GLU A 422 15.35 -6.17 -5.72
CA GLU A 422 15.63 -7.56 -5.32
C GLU A 422 14.60 -8.07 -4.29
N SER A 423 14.39 -7.27 -3.23
CA SER A 423 13.49 -7.63 -2.13
C SER A 423 12.03 -7.61 -2.59
N ASN A 424 11.62 -6.65 -3.42
CA ASN A 424 10.27 -6.60 -3.98
C ASN A 424 9.94 -7.83 -4.82
N GLN A 425 10.83 -8.25 -5.73
CA GLN A 425 10.59 -9.42 -6.59
C GLN A 425 10.57 -10.75 -5.82
N LEU A 426 11.32 -10.86 -4.72
CA LEU A 426 11.18 -11.99 -3.79
C LEU A 426 9.86 -11.90 -3.01
N MET A 427 9.61 -10.71 -2.46
CA MET A 427 8.41 -10.21 -1.78
C MET A 427 7.11 -10.66 -2.45
N ALA A 428 6.97 -10.29 -3.72
CA ALA A 428 5.79 -10.51 -4.55
C ALA A 428 5.44 -12.00 -4.73
N ARG A 429 6.46 -12.86 -4.73
CA ARG A 429 6.29 -14.30 -4.93
C ARG A 429 6.05 -15.02 -3.62
N LEU A 430 6.97 -14.86 -2.67
CA LEU A 430 6.98 -15.61 -1.42
C LEU A 430 6.04 -15.00 -0.37
N GLY A 431 5.88 -13.68 -0.33
CA GLY A 431 5.09 -12.98 0.69
C GLY A 431 3.61 -13.34 0.68
N THR A 432 3.10 -13.88 -0.44
CA THR A 432 1.73 -14.37 -0.56
C THR A 432 1.39 -15.48 0.44
N ILE A 433 2.38 -16.23 0.95
CA ILE A 433 2.13 -17.22 2.01
C ILE A 433 1.55 -16.57 3.27
N PHE A 434 1.95 -15.34 3.57
CA PHE A 434 1.51 -14.57 4.74
C PHE A 434 0.12 -13.97 4.58
N THR A 435 -0.49 -13.99 3.39
CA THR A 435 -1.89 -13.56 3.20
C THR A 435 -2.89 -14.67 3.53
N THR A 436 -2.39 -15.90 3.72
CA THR A 436 -3.21 -17.08 4.07
C THR A 436 -2.74 -17.78 5.35
N MET A 437 -1.48 -17.62 5.74
CA MET A 437 -0.87 -18.21 6.93
C MET A 437 -1.10 -17.34 8.18
N PRO A 438 -1.70 -17.88 9.26
CA PRO A 438 -1.75 -17.19 10.53
C PRO A 438 -0.34 -17.03 11.13
N VAL A 439 -0.13 -15.98 11.92
CA VAL A 439 1.14 -15.76 12.62
C VAL A 439 1.40 -16.90 13.59
N THR A 440 2.60 -17.47 13.52
CA THR A 440 3.03 -18.51 14.47
C THR A 440 3.41 -17.87 15.79
N ARG A 441 2.82 -18.37 16.88
CA ARG A 441 3.18 -18.00 18.24
C ARG A 441 4.34 -18.90 18.71
N PRO A 442 5.52 -18.33 18.99
CA PRO A 442 6.68 -19.12 19.43
C PRO A 442 6.52 -19.57 20.89
N PRO A 443 7.25 -20.60 21.34
CA PRO A 443 7.14 -21.09 22.71
C PRO A 443 7.62 -20.10 23.78
N VAL A 444 8.29 -19.01 23.42
CA VAL A 444 8.87 -18.05 24.37
C VAL A 444 8.31 -16.66 24.14
N ALA A 445 7.91 -16.00 25.23
CA ALA A 445 7.38 -14.65 25.23
C ALA A 445 8.27 -13.68 26.03
N MET A 446 8.17 -12.39 25.75
CA MET A 446 8.82 -11.31 26.49
C MET A 446 7.77 -10.30 26.93
N LEU A 447 7.73 -9.97 28.22
CA LEU A 447 6.73 -9.05 28.77
C LEU A 447 7.12 -7.58 28.55
N TYR A 448 6.21 -6.81 27.97
CA TYR A 448 6.12 -5.36 28.16
C TYR A 448 5.03 -5.06 29.18
N SER A 449 5.34 -4.34 30.26
CA SER A 449 4.35 -4.04 31.30
C SER A 449 4.00 -2.56 31.39
N LEU A 450 2.73 -2.23 31.08
CA LEU A 450 2.20 -0.89 31.28
C LEU A 450 1.90 -0.60 32.75
N SER A 451 1.46 -1.60 33.53
CA SER A 451 1.25 -1.43 34.97
C SER A 451 2.54 -1.05 35.69
N HIS A 452 3.68 -1.61 35.26
CA HIS A 452 5.00 -1.20 35.72
C HIS A 452 5.28 0.28 35.39
N LEU A 453 5.15 0.68 34.12
CA LEU A 453 5.47 2.03 33.66
C LEU A 453 4.57 3.10 34.32
N ILE A 454 3.27 2.84 34.44
CA ILE A 454 2.35 3.75 35.13
C ILE A 454 2.68 3.83 36.63
N ASN A 455 3.09 2.72 37.25
CA ASN A 455 3.51 2.75 38.65
C ASN A 455 4.81 3.55 38.87
N GLU A 456 5.79 3.46 37.97
CA GLU A 456 6.97 4.32 38.03
C GLU A 456 6.60 5.78 37.73
N GLN A 457 5.68 6.04 36.79
CA GLN A 457 5.17 7.38 36.53
C GLN A 457 4.49 8.02 37.76
N VAL A 458 3.83 7.23 38.61
CA VAL A 458 3.29 7.73 39.88
C VAL A 458 4.40 8.30 40.75
N LYS A 459 5.60 7.70 40.75
CA LYS A 459 6.76 8.12 41.56
C LYS A 459 7.60 9.21 40.89
N ASP A 460 7.67 9.21 39.56
CA ASP A 460 8.37 10.21 38.74
C ASP A 460 7.55 10.53 37.49
N ARG A 461 6.94 11.72 37.46
CA ARG A 461 6.00 12.13 36.41
C ARG A 461 6.70 12.49 35.09
N SER A 462 8.04 12.47 35.07
CA SER A 462 8.83 12.61 33.85
C SER A 462 8.94 11.32 33.03
N VAL A 463 8.57 10.18 33.63
CA VAL A 463 8.45 8.89 32.92
C VAL A 463 7.22 8.96 32.02
N ASN A 464 7.46 9.38 30.77
CA ASN A 464 6.45 9.59 29.74
C ASN A 464 6.57 8.58 28.59
N TYR A 465 7.78 8.07 28.36
CA TYR A 465 8.09 7.06 27.37
C TYR A 465 8.72 5.85 28.06
N ALA A 466 8.49 4.65 27.52
CA ALA A 466 9.04 3.42 28.06
C ALA A 466 10.58 3.45 28.13
N HIS A 467 11.24 4.01 27.11
CA HIS A 467 12.70 4.13 27.05
C HIS A 467 13.28 5.16 28.04
N GLY A 468 12.43 5.94 28.73
CA GLY A 468 12.82 6.81 29.84
C GLY A 468 12.96 6.06 31.18
N GLU A 469 12.66 4.76 31.23
CA GLU A 469 12.75 3.92 32.42
C GLU A 469 13.56 2.64 32.12
N THR A 470 14.19 2.07 33.14
CA THR A 470 15.04 0.86 33.07
C THR A 470 14.40 -0.35 32.39
N HIS A 471 13.09 -0.58 32.52
CA HIS A 471 12.35 -1.63 31.83
C HIS A 471 12.45 -1.44 30.31
N GLY A 472 12.06 -0.26 29.80
CA GLY A 472 12.12 0.00 28.36
C GLY A 472 13.54 0.14 27.82
N GLU A 473 14.49 0.67 28.61
CA GLU A 473 15.91 0.75 28.24
C GLU A 473 16.54 -0.64 28.00
N LYS A 474 16.14 -1.65 28.80
CA LYS A 474 16.76 -2.98 28.78
C LYS A 474 16.04 -4.00 27.92
N LEU A 475 14.78 -3.77 27.55
CA LEU A 475 14.03 -4.65 26.66
C LEU A 475 14.75 -4.98 25.34
N PRO A 476 15.43 -4.03 24.65
CA PRO A 476 16.21 -4.34 23.45
C PRO A 476 17.30 -5.39 23.65
N LEU A 477 17.92 -5.47 24.84
CA LEU A 477 18.93 -6.49 25.14
C LEU A 477 18.31 -7.88 25.28
N THR A 478 17.13 -7.97 25.89
CA THR A 478 16.34 -9.22 25.95
C THR A 478 15.88 -9.66 24.57
N TYR A 479 15.47 -8.70 23.73
CA TYR A 479 15.16 -8.95 22.33
C TYR A 479 16.36 -9.52 21.56
N LEU A 480 17.53 -8.88 21.65
CA LEU A 480 18.74 -9.36 20.96
C LEU A 480 19.24 -10.70 21.51
N ALA A 481 19.06 -10.96 22.81
CA ALA A 481 19.38 -12.25 23.40
C ALA A 481 18.62 -13.40 22.73
N SER A 482 17.36 -13.16 22.29
CA SER A 482 16.58 -14.14 21.53
C SER A 482 17.25 -14.50 20.20
N LYS A 483 17.77 -13.48 19.49
CA LYS A 483 18.39 -13.64 18.17
C LYS A 483 19.69 -14.44 18.26
N LEU A 484 20.52 -14.16 19.28
CA LEU A 484 21.78 -14.86 19.55
C LEU A 484 21.63 -16.36 19.84
N ILE A 485 20.45 -16.79 20.31
CA ILE A 485 20.17 -18.20 20.66
C ILE A 485 19.22 -18.87 19.66
N GLN A 486 18.99 -18.26 18.50
CA GLN A 486 18.11 -18.76 17.43
C GLN A 486 16.69 -19.08 17.93
N GLN A 487 16.20 -18.24 18.86
CA GLN A 487 14.84 -18.31 19.39
C GLN A 487 14.06 -17.06 18.98
N GLN A 488 12.85 -17.28 18.49
CA GLN A 488 11.90 -16.19 18.29
C GLN A 488 11.18 -15.92 19.62
N PHE A 489 11.27 -14.69 20.13
CA PHE A 489 10.42 -14.24 21.24
C PHE A 489 9.23 -13.46 20.70
N MET A 490 8.06 -13.63 21.31
CA MET A 490 6.89 -12.80 21.02
C MET A 490 6.65 -11.82 22.16
N ALA A 491 6.43 -10.55 21.83
CA ALA A 491 6.01 -9.57 22.82
C ALA A 491 4.61 -9.93 23.34
N VAL A 492 4.45 -9.91 24.66
CA VAL A 492 3.15 -10.03 25.35
C VAL A 492 2.99 -8.85 26.29
N VAL A 493 1.75 -8.49 26.56
CA VAL A 493 1.41 -7.39 27.49
C VAL A 493 0.71 -7.90 28.75
N ASP A 494 0.52 -7.02 29.74
CA ASP A 494 -0.18 -7.35 31.00
C ASP A 494 -1.53 -8.04 30.75
N GLU A 495 -2.28 -7.60 29.74
CA GLU A 495 -3.57 -8.20 29.36
C GLU A 495 -3.45 -9.64 28.86
N ASP A 496 -2.40 -9.97 28.10
CA ASP A 496 -2.18 -11.34 27.58
C ASP A 496 -1.85 -12.32 28.70
N ILE A 497 -1.27 -11.82 29.80
CA ILE A 497 -1.04 -12.62 31.01
C ILE A 497 -2.38 -12.91 31.69
N VAL A 498 -3.19 -11.88 31.93
CA VAL A 498 -4.41 -11.97 32.74
C VAL A 498 -5.54 -12.70 32.02
N ASP A 499 -5.68 -12.54 30.70
CA ASP A 499 -6.76 -13.19 29.94
C ASP A 499 -6.44 -14.63 29.49
N GLY A 500 -5.26 -15.15 29.85
CA GLY A 500 -4.83 -16.51 29.55
C GLY A 500 -4.18 -16.69 28.18
N THR A 501 -4.05 -15.64 27.37
CA THR A 501 -3.37 -15.69 26.06
C THR A 501 -1.94 -16.20 26.18
N LEU A 502 -1.20 -15.79 27.23
CA LEU A 502 0.15 -16.28 27.52
C LEU A 502 0.13 -17.81 27.72
N ALA A 503 -0.72 -18.28 28.64
CA ALA A 503 -0.78 -19.68 29.05
C ALA A 503 -1.24 -20.61 27.92
N ALA A 504 -2.08 -20.14 27.01
CA ALA A 504 -2.57 -20.92 25.88
C ALA A 504 -1.53 -21.14 24.77
N ASN A 505 -0.54 -20.24 24.65
CA ASN A 505 0.29 -20.17 23.45
C ASN A 505 1.80 -20.27 23.71
N HIS A 506 2.25 -20.06 24.94
CA HIS A 506 3.66 -19.97 25.27
C HIS A 506 4.03 -20.93 26.41
N LYS A 507 5.30 -21.34 26.43
CA LYS A 507 5.90 -22.22 27.44
C LYS A 507 6.80 -21.47 28.41
N ALA A 508 7.32 -20.32 28.01
CA ALA A 508 8.17 -19.47 28.84
C ALA A 508 7.86 -17.98 28.64
N VAL A 509 8.08 -17.17 29.67
CA VAL A 509 8.00 -15.71 29.62
C VAL A 509 9.20 -15.07 30.31
N ILE A 510 9.83 -14.07 29.68
CA ILE A 510 10.93 -13.29 30.26
C ILE A 510 10.41 -11.93 30.75
N LEU A 511 10.73 -11.61 32.01
CA LEU A 511 10.49 -10.33 32.66
C LEU A 511 11.82 -9.60 32.82
N THR A 512 11.89 -8.39 32.26
CA THR A 512 13.13 -7.58 32.22
C THR A 512 12.95 -6.34 33.09
N ALA A 513 13.76 -6.21 34.14
CA ALA A 513 13.83 -5.03 35.03
C ALA A 513 12.48 -4.59 35.66
N ILE A 514 11.57 -5.54 35.87
CA ILE A 514 10.23 -5.26 36.44
C ILE A 514 10.30 -5.06 37.97
N LYS A 515 9.83 -3.91 38.44
CA LYS A 515 9.76 -3.57 39.88
C LYS A 515 8.36 -3.69 40.48
N PHE A 516 7.33 -3.66 39.62
CA PHE A 516 5.93 -3.65 40.00
C PHE A 516 5.10 -4.29 38.89
N LEU A 517 4.07 -5.05 39.27
CA LEU A 517 2.99 -5.52 38.41
C LEU A 517 1.68 -5.40 39.18
N ASP A 518 0.57 -5.15 38.50
CA ASP A 518 -0.73 -5.19 39.16
C ASP A 518 -1.02 -6.62 39.70
N PRO A 519 -1.68 -6.77 40.87
CA PRO A 519 -1.86 -8.08 41.52
C PRO A 519 -2.46 -9.20 40.64
N PRO A 520 -3.43 -8.92 39.74
CA PRO A 520 -3.94 -9.95 38.81
C PRO A 520 -2.86 -10.49 37.86
N VAL A 521 -1.92 -9.65 37.43
CA VAL A 521 -0.81 -10.07 36.55
C VAL A 521 0.13 -10.99 37.31
N VAL A 522 0.47 -10.66 38.57
CA VAL A 522 1.28 -11.52 39.44
C VAL A 522 0.60 -12.88 39.64
N ALA A 523 -0.67 -12.88 40.03
CA ALA A 523 -1.42 -14.11 40.28
C ALA A 523 -1.46 -15.02 39.04
N ALA A 524 -1.69 -14.45 37.85
CA ALA A 524 -1.71 -15.20 36.61
C ALA A 524 -0.32 -15.74 36.20
N LEU A 525 0.77 -15.00 36.48
CA LEU A 525 2.14 -15.51 36.28
C LEU A 525 2.49 -16.65 37.25
N GLU A 526 2.06 -16.56 38.51
CA GLU A 526 2.22 -17.63 39.50
C GLU A 526 1.43 -18.88 39.11
N GLU A 527 0.22 -18.71 38.59
CA GLU A 527 -0.58 -19.81 38.06
C GLU A 527 0.06 -20.46 36.82
N PHE A 528 0.57 -19.64 35.89
CA PHE A 528 1.32 -20.12 34.73
C PHE A 528 2.54 -20.95 35.18
N ALA A 529 3.30 -20.48 36.16
CA ALA A 529 4.42 -21.21 36.74
C ALA A 529 3.99 -22.52 37.41
N ALA A 530 2.91 -22.49 38.20
CA ALA A 530 2.36 -23.67 38.88
C ALA A 530 1.89 -24.75 37.89
N LYS A 531 1.48 -24.36 36.68
CA LYS A 531 1.08 -25.25 35.58
C LYS A 531 2.25 -25.71 34.69
N GLY A 532 3.49 -25.42 35.09
CA GLY A 532 4.70 -25.86 34.38
C GLY A 532 5.23 -24.88 33.33
N GLY A 533 4.63 -23.69 33.22
CA GLY A 533 5.21 -22.58 32.47
C GLY A 533 6.47 -22.05 33.14
N LEU A 534 7.43 -21.57 32.35
CA LEU A 534 8.68 -21.03 32.87
C LEU A 534 8.61 -19.50 32.96
N VAL A 535 8.66 -18.95 34.17
CA VAL A 535 8.77 -17.49 34.39
C VAL A 535 10.23 -17.16 34.69
N LEU A 536 10.88 -16.40 33.80
CA LEU A 536 12.28 -16.00 33.93
C LEU A 536 12.38 -14.51 34.26
N THR A 537 13.17 -14.16 35.27
CA THR A 537 13.37 -12.76 35.67
C THR A 537 14.84 -12.37 35.58
N THR A 538 15.13 -11.15 35.13
CA THR A 538 16.46 -10.57 35.27
C THR A 538 16.75 -10.22 36.73
N SER A 539 18.02 -10.13 37.13
CA SER A 539 18.38 -9.97 38.55
C SER A 539 18.00 -8.62 39.15
N ASP A 540 17.70 -7.63 38.32
CA ASP A 540 17.19 -6.32 38.69
C ASP A 540 15.65 -6.25 38.76
N CYS A 541 14.94 -7.36 38.57
CA CYS A 541 13.54 -7.48 38.94
C CYS A 541 13.39 -7.50 40.47
N THR A 542 12.54 -6.62 41.02
CA THR A 542 12.23 -6.61 42.46
C THR A 542 10.85 -7.17 42.78
N VAL A 543 9.97 -7.29 41.79
CA VAL A 543 8.67 -7.95 41.95
C VAL A 543 8.88 -9.43 42.32
N GLN A 544 8.17 -9.91 43.33
CA GLN A 544 8.22 -11.31 43.76
C GLN A 544 7.10 -12.08 43.07
N ILE A 545 7.46 -13.13 42.34
CA ILE A 545 6.53 -14.02 41.66
C ILE A 545 6.89 -15.44 42.09
N LYS A 546 5.97 -16.11 42.78
CA LYS A 546 6.17 -17.49 43.19
C LYS A 546 6.38 -18.40 41.97
N GLY A 547 7.46 -19.19 42.00
CA GLY A 547 7.82 -20.10 40.90
C GLY A 547 8.68 -19.48 39.80
N ALA A 548 8.97 -18.18 39.86
CA ALA A 548 9.90 -17.55 38.92
C ALA A 548 11.36 -17.94 39.18
N THR A 549 12.14 -18.05 38.11
CA THR A 549 13.58 -18.33 38.14
C THR A 549 14.35 -17.06 37.81
N ASN A 550 15.18 -16.60 38.75
CA ASN A 550 16.10 -15.49 38.52
C ASN A 550 17.29 -15.96 37.67
N LEU A 551 17.57 -15.24 36.58
CA LEU A 551 18.61 -15.57 35.61
C LEU A 551 20.04 -15.27 36.11
N GLY A 552 20.20 -14.56 37.23
CA GLY A 552 21.51 -14.18 37.76
C GLY A 552 22.24 -13.11 36.93
N VAL A 553 21.54 -12.46 35.99
CA VAL A 553 22.09 -11.47 35.07
C VAL A 553 21.26 -10.19 35.11
N THR A 554 21.93 -9.05 35.22
CA THR A 554 21.37 -7.72 34.95
C THR A 554 21.80 -7.28 33.54
N PRO A 555 20.89 -7.09 32.59
CA PRO A 555 21.24 -6.67 31.24
C PRO A 555 21.83 -5.25 31.24
N ALA A 556 22.97 -5.08 30.55
CA ALA A 556 23.62 -3.78 30.38
C ALA A 556 24.54 -3.79 29.15
N MET A 557 24.75 -2.60 28.58
CA MET A 557 25.80 -2.38 27.58
C MET A 557 27.20 -2.50 28.24
N PRO A 558 28.23 -3.02 27.53
CA PRO A 558 29.57 -3.17 28.10
C PRO A 558 30.19 -1.85 28.56
N ASP A 559 29.86 -0.74 27.87
CA ASP A 559 30.40 0.60 28.13
C ASP A 559 29.33 1.57 28.70
N ALA A 560 28.34 1.03 29.42
CA ALA A 560 27.15 1.78 29.86
C ALA A 560 27.45 3.11 30.59
N GLU A 561 28.47 3.14 31.46
CA GLU A 561 28.82 4.35 32.20
C GLU A 561 29.44 5.44 31.31
N ILE A 562 30.22 5.04 30.29
CA ILE A 562 30.76 5.97 29.29
C ILE A 562 29.61 6.54 28.45
N ILE A 563 28.70 5.66 28.00
CA ILE A 563 27.52 6.04 27.21
C ILE A 563 26.67 7.04 27.99
N LYS A 564 26.32 6.76 29.25
CA LYS A 564 25.53 7.67 30.11
C LYS A 564 26.21 9.02 30.30
N LYS A 565 27.52 9.02 30.53
CA LYS A 565 28.30 10.26 30.67
C LYS A 565 28.24 11.10 29.38
N LEU A 566 28.52 10.49 28.24
CA LEU A 566 28.52 11.19 26.95
C LEU A 566 27.13 11.66 26.54
N ALA A 567 26.08 10.88 26.82
CA ALA A 567 24.69 11.28 26.59
C ALA A 567 24.31 12.50 27.45
N LYS A 568 24.69 12.51 28.74
CA LYS A 568 24.47 13.66 29.63
C LYS A 568 25.24 14.91 29.17
N GLU A 569 26.41 14.73 28.58
CA GLU A 569 27.22 15.80 27.97
C GLU A 569 26.80 16.15 26.53
N GLN A 570 25.79 15.48 25.96
CA GLN A 570 25.31 15.62 24.57
C GLN A 570 26.40 15.38 23.50
N LYS A 571 27.39 14.54 23.79
CA LYS A 571 28.52 14.20 22.91
C LYS A 571 28.25 12.95 22.06
N TYR A 572 27.21 13.00 21.23
CA TYR A 572 26.74 11.84 20.48
C TYR A 572 27.77 11.27 19.49
N LYS A 573 28.63 12.10 18.89
CA LYS A 573 29.70 11.62 17.99
C LYS A 573 30.76 10.79 18.71
N GLU A 574 31.13 11.20 19.92
CA GLU A 574 32.10 10.45 20.75
C GLU A 574 31.46 9.18 21.34
N MET A 575 30.13 9.14 21.43
CA MET A 575 29.37 7.98 21.92
C MET A 575 29.27 6.86 20.88
N ALA A 576 29.26 7.19 19.58
CA ALA A 576 29.01 6.24 18.49
C ALA A 576 29.85 4.93 18.52
N PRO A 577 31.16 4.94 18.84
CA PRO A 577 31.96 3.71 18.93
C PRO A 577 31.54 2.74 20.05
N TYR A 578 30.80 3.24 21.05
CA TYR A 578 30.35 2.46 22.20
C TYR A 578 28.93 1.92 22.02
N THR A 579 28.25 2.32 20.95
CA THR A 579 26.84 1.96 20.69
C THR A 579 26.66 1.14 19.41
N THR A 580 27.74 0.68 18.77
CA THR A 580 27.65 -0.13 17.54
C THR A 580 26.83 -1.41 17.74
N VAL A 581 26.30 -2.00 16.66
CA VAL A 581 25.55 -3.26 16.78
C VAL A 581 26.39 -4.37 17.43
N GLY A 582 27.69 -4.42 17.13
CA GLY A 582 28.63 -5.32 17.80
C GLY A 582 28.68 -5.16 19.33
N LYS A 583 28.54 -3.92 19.84
CA LYS A 583 28.48 -3.62 21.29
C LYS A 583 27.14 -4.05 21.90
N TRP A 584 26.04 -3.90 21.16
CA TRP A 584 24.73 -4.39 21.59
C TRP A 584 24.71 -5.93 21.71
N PHE A 585 25.31 -6.63 20.75
CA PHE A 585 25.48 -8.08 20.87
C PHE A 585 26.30 -8.47 22.10
N GLN A 586 27.40 -7.77 22.37
CA GLN A 586 28.20 -7.99 23.59
C GLN A 586 27.38 -7.77 24.87
N GLY A 587 26.52 -6.75 24.91
CA GLY A 587 25.63 -6.49 26.05
C GLY A 587 24.52 -7.54 26.23
N ALA A 588 24.02 -8.12 25.14
CA ALA A 588 22.97 -9.14 25.17
C ALA A 588 23.49 -10.56 25.48
N GLN A 589 24.77 -10.84 25.18
CA GLN A 589 25.37 -12.18 25.28
C GLN A 589 25.26 -12.84 26.68
N PRO A 590 25.49 -12.14 27.82
CA PRO A 590 25.33 -12.75 29.13
C PRO A 590 23.91 -13.23 29.39
N LEU A 591 22.92 -12.41 29.00
CA LEU A 591 21.51 -12.73 29.13
C LEU A 591 21.11 -13.89 28.22
N ALA A 592 21.58 -13.89 26.96
CA ALA A 592 21.38 -14.97 26.00
C ALA A 592 21.83 -16.33 26.57
N THR A 593 23.03 -16.36 27.17
CA THR A 593 23.60 -17.55 27.79
C THR A 593 22.74 -18.07 28.94
N ALA A 594 22.31 -17.16 29.83
CA ALA A 594 21.47 -17.51 30.98
C ALA A 594 20.08 -18.01 30.56
N ILE A 595 19.44 -17.36 29.59
CA ILE A 595 18.14 -17.78 29.06
C ILE A 595 18.27 -19.15 28.40
N LYS A 596 19.26 -19.35 27.52
CA LYS A 596 19.48 -20.61 26.82
C LYS A 596 19.59 -21.79 27.78
N ALA A 597 20.37 -21.63 28.86
CA ALA A 597 20.53 -22.68 29.87
C ALA A 597 19.19 -23.14 30.49
N GLN A 598 18.27 -22.20 30.74
CA GLN A 598 16.94 -22.53 31.27
C GLN A 598 16.01 -23.12 30.21
N LEU A 599 16.05 -22.61 28.97
CA LEU A 599 15.27 -23.15 27.86
C LEU A 599 15.69 -24.58 27.51
N ASP A 600 17.00 -24.86 27.46
CA ASP A 600 17.55 -26.20 27.23
C ASP A 600 17.09 -27.17 28.33
N LYS A 601 17.16 -26.74 29.61
CA LYS A 601 16.66 -27.51 30.76
C LYS A 601 15.16 -27.81 30.66
N ALA A 602 14.38 -26.91 30.06
CA ALA A 602 12.95 -27.07 29.82
C ALA A 602 12.62 -27.83 28.51
N GLY A 603 13.62 -28.24 27.73
CA GLY A 603 13.42 -28.90 26.44
C GLY A 603 12.85 -27.99 25.35
N ILE A 604 12.96 -26.67 25.50
CA ILE A 604 12.53 -25.68 24.50
C ILE A 604 13.69 -25.48 23.52
N LYS A 605 13.62 -26.18 22.39
CA LYS A 605 14.65 -26.16 21.33
C LYS A 605 14.61 -24.88 20.50
N PRO A 606 15.75 -24.42 19.95
CA PRO A 606 15.77 -23.33 18.97
C PRO A 606 15.00 -23.70 17.70
N VAL A 607 14.75 -22.70 16.84
CA VAL A 607 14.09 -22.91 15.55
C VAL A 607 14.85 -23.92 14.69
N PHE A 608 16.18 -23.81 14.66
CA PHE A 608 17.13 -24.79 14.12
C PHE A 608 18.47 -24.63 14.85
N GLU A 609 19.35 -25.62 14.71
CA GLU A 609 20.72 -25.53 15.21
C GLU A 609 21.57 -24.72 14.22
N CYS A 610 22.39 -23.81 14.75
CA CYS A 610 23.32 -23.00 13.95
C CYS A 610 24.62 -22.80 14.75
N ASP A 611 25.78 -22.93 14.10
CA ASP A 611 27.09 -22.66 14.71
C ASP A 611 27.47 -21.17 14.70
N ASN A 612 26.74 -20.34 13.95
CA ASN A 612 26.92 -18.90 13.90
C ASN A 612 25.75 -18.18 14.60
N PRO A 613 25.98 -17.52 15.74
CA PRO A 613 24.92 -16.91 16.54
C PRO A 613 24.26 -15.69 15.87
N TYR A 614 24.88 -15.14 14.83
CA TYR A 614 24.39 -13.97 14.11
C TYR A 614 23.46 -14.31 12.93
N ILE A 615 23.22 -15.60 12.68
CA ILE A 615 22.15 -16.04 11.81
C ILE A 615 20.83 -16.01 12.59
N VAL A 616 19.99 -15.05 12.26
CA VAL A 616 18.69 -14.85 12.90
C VAL A 616 17.72 -15.92 12.42
N ALA A 617 17.03 -16.58 13.36
CA ALA A 617 16.13 -17.68 13.07
C ALA A 617 14.67 -17.35 13.45
N THR A 618 13.74 -17.58 12.53
CA THR A 618 12.29 -17.41 12.75
C THR A 618 11.51 -18.58 12.16
N ARG A 619 10.35 -18.91 12.74
CA ARG A 619 9.48 -20.00 12.27
C ARG A 619 8.07 -19.48 11.98
N GLN A 620 7.53 -19.84 10.82
CA GLN A 620 6.12 -19.65 10.49
C GLN A 620 5.54 -20.97 9.98
N ALA A 621 4.32 -21.34 10.38
CA ALA A 621 3.72 -22.61 10.02
C ALA A 621 2.20 -22.53 9.89
N ALA A 622 1.67 -23.29 8.93
CA ALA A 622 0.24 -23.54 8.79
C ALA A 622 0.00 -24.96 8.25
N GLY A 623 -0.76 -25.76 8.99
CA GLY A 623 -1.07 -27.14 8.62
C GLY A 623 0.18 -28.01 8.44
N ASP A 624 0.28 -28.66 7.29
CA ASP A 624 1.34 -29.54 6.82
C ASP A 624 2.61 -28.80 6.35
N ILE A 625 2.66 -27.46 6.34
CA ILE A 625 3.81 -26.70 5.81
C ILE A 625 4.33 -25.73 6.88
N GLU A 626 5.65 -25.75 7.10
CA GLU A 626 6.36 -24.75 7.88
C GLU A 626 7.52 -24.14 7.09
N TYR A 627 7.87 -22.91 7.46
CA TYR A 627 8.95 -22.12 6.90
C TYR A 627 9.89 -21.75 8.04
N LEU A 628 11.17 -22.10 7.87
CA LEU A 628 12.25 -21.71 8.77
C LEU A 628 13.10 -20.66 8.03
N PHE A 629 13.17 -19.47 8.58
CA PHE A 629 13.89 -18.34 8.01
C PHE A 629 15.26 -18.24 8.67
N ALA A 630 16.31 -18.05 7.86
CA ALA A 630 17.67 -17.80 8.30
C ALA A 630 18.18 -16.52 7.65
N VAL A 631 18.41 -15.46 8.43
CA VAL A 631 18.85 -14.14 7.93
C VAL A 631 20.25 -13.82 8.48
N ASN A 632 21.19 -13.49 7.59
CA ASN A 632 22.54 -13.10 8.00
C ASN A 632 22.60 -11.66 8.52
N ALA A 633 22.81 -11.54 9.83
CA ALA A 633 22.98 -10.27 10.53
C ALA A 633 24.36 -10.15 11.19
N GLU A 634 25.38 -10.83 10.65
CA GLU A 634 26.73 -10.87 11.22
C GLU A 634 27.43 -9.51 11.11
N TYR A 635 27.85 -9.00 12.28
CA TYR A 635 28.53 -7.71 12.41
C TYR A 635 30.00 -7.82 11.99
N ASP A 636 30.50 -6.82 11.25
CA ASP A 636 31.92 -6.73 10.90
C ASP A 636 32.72 -5.95 11.96
N TYR A 637 33.24 -6.70 12.94
CA TYR A 637 34.13 -6.15 13.97
C TYR A 637 35.43 -5.53 13.44
N LYS A 638 35.86 -5.88 12.21
CA LYS A 638 37.07 -5.31 11.59
C LYS A 638 36.78 -3.94 10.99
N ALA A 639 35.62 -3.76 10.36
CA ALA A 639 35.16 -2.46 9.88
C ALA A 639 34.85 -1.52 11.06
N GLY A 640 34.17 -2.03 12.10
CA GLY A 640 33.94 -1.32 13.36
C GLY A 640 32.99 -0.12 13.24
N GLU A 641 32.27 0.02 12.12
CA GLU A 641 31.29 1.07 11.91
C GLU A 641 29.97 0.73 12.62
N TYR A 642 29.06 1.70 12.77
CA TYR A 642 27.85 1.50 13.56
C TYR A 642 26.96 0.36 13.03
N LEU A 643 26.77 0.28 11.70
CA LEU A 643 25.93 -0.70 10.99
C LEU A 643 26.70 -1.75 10.17
N SER A 644 28.02 -1.85 10.34
CA SER A 644 28.84 -2.70 9.48
C SER A 644 28.43 -4.19 9.55
N MET A 645 28.33 -4.82 8.38
CA MET A 645 27.95 -6.22 8.22
C MET A 645 28.87 -6.91 7.22
N LYS A 646 28.95 -8.24 7.27
CA LYS A 646 29.83 -9.03 6.39
C LYS A 646 29.19 -10.33 5.91
N PRO A 647 29.71 -10.95 4.84
CA PRO A 647 29.37 -12.32 4.47
C PRO A 647 29.64 -13.30 5.63
N ALA A 648 28.87 -14.38 5.68
CA ALA A 648 28.94 -15.39 6.71
C ALA A 648 28.93 -16.80 6.10
N VAL A 649 29.56 -17.74 6.82
CA VAL A 649 29.39 -19.18 6.59
C VAL A 649 28.83 -19.76 7.88
N ALA A 650 27.76 -20.56 7.77
CA ALA A 650 27.13 -21.19 8.92
C ALA A 650 26.74 -22.63 8.61
N THR A 651 27.00 -23.53 9.55
CA THR A 651 26.46 -24.88 9.55
C THR A 651 25.08 -24.86 10.19
N ILE A 652 24.04 -25.13 9.40
CA ILE A 652 22.65 -25.17 9.86
C ILE A 652 22.19 -26.62 9.95
N GLY A 653 21.62 -27.00 11.09
CA GLY A 653 20.97 -28.27 11.36
C GLY A 653 19.47 -28.09 11.57
N LEU A 654 18.68 -28.51 10.58
CA LEU A 654 17.22 -28.52 10.64
C LEU A 654 16.75 -29.72 11.49
N PRO A 655 15.52 -29.69 12.05
CA PRO A 655 14.99 -30.83 12.78
C PRO A 655 14.96 -32.09 11.90
N ASP A 656 15.49 -33.20 12.43
CA ASP A 656 15.53 -34.49 11.75
C ASP A 656 14.31 -35.35 12.13
N ASP A 657 13.14 -34.95 11.62
CA ASP A 657 11.84 -35.60 11.86
C ASP A 657 11.26 -36.26 10.58
N GLY A 658 12.07 -36.41 9.53
CA GLY A 658 11.70 -37.02 8.26
C GLY A 658 10.96 -36.10 7.28
N ARG A 659 10.73 -34.82 7.62
CA ARG A 659 10.11 -33.86 6.69
C ARG A 659 11.03 -33.48 5.52
N PRO A 660 10.54 -33.52 4.27
CA PRO A 660 11.26 -32.97 3.12
C PRO A 660 11.52 -31.48 3.25
N VAL A 661 12.59 -31.00 2.63
CA VAL A 661 13.04 -29.60 2.70
C VAL A 661 13.19 -29.03 1.30
N TYR A 662 12.60 -27.86 1.07
CA TYR A 662 12.68 -27.11 -0.18
C TYR A 662 13.23 -25.70 0.06
N ASP A 663 13.93 -25.16 -0.93
CA ASP A 663 14.33 -23.76 -1.00
C ASP A 663 13.13 -22.92 -1.43
N ALA A 664 12.55 -22.14 -0.51
CA ALA A 664 11.39 -21.31 -0.82
C ALA A 664 11.73 -20.00 -1.54
N VAL A 665 13.02 -19.63 -1.65
CA VAL A 665 13.49 -18.46 -2.39
C VAL A 665 13.61 -18.80 -3.88
N ARG A 666 14.20 -19.96 -4.20
CA ARG A 666 14.54 -20.35 -5.58
C ARG A 666 13.67 -21.46 -6.14
N GLY A 667 13.07 -22.29 -5.29
CA GLY A 667 12.43 -23.55 -5.64
C GLY A 667 13.46 -24.69 -5.76
N GLY A 668 13.01 -25.91 -5.49
CA GLY A 668 13.82 -27.13 -5.51
C GLY A 668 14.43 -27.47 -4.15
N ALA A 669 15.38 -28.41 -4.14
CA ALA A 669 16.09 -28.83 -2.93
C ALA A 669 17.38 -28.01 -2.73
N PHE A 670 17.80 -27.88 -1.47
CA PHE A 670 19.12 -27.33 -1.15
C PHE A 670 20.24 -28.31 -1.49
N ALA A 671 21.19 -27.89 -2.32
CA ALA A 671 22.36 -28.70 -2.66
C ALA A 671 23.26 -28.94 -1.44
N GLU A 672 23.31 -27.98 -0.52
CA GLU A 672 24.12 -27.96 0.70
C GLU A 672 23.73 -29.08 1.69
N LEU A 673 22.45 -29.48 1.68
CA LEU A 673 21.94 -30.52 2.57
C LEU A 673 22.29 -31.93 2.09
N LYS A 674 22.62 -32.12 0.81
CA LYS A 674 22.95 -33.42 0.19
C LYS A 674 21.93 -34.53 0.52
N GLY A 675 20.65 -34.17 0.67
CA GLY A 675 19.56 -35.09 1.01
C GLY A 675 19.35 -35.35 2.52
N GLY A 676 20.14 -34.74 3.41
CA GLY A 676 19.94 -34.75 4.86
C GLY A 676 19.30 -33.48 5.40
N THR A 677 19.48 -33.21 6.69
CA THR A 677 18.94 -32.02 7.40
C THR A 677 20.02 -31.07 7.89
N LYS A 678 21.30 -31.35 7.62
CA LYS A 678 22.45 -30.52 8.03
C LYS A 678 23.34 -30.17 6.85
N GLY A 679 23.73 -28.91 6.73
CA GLY A 679 24.57 -28.42 5.64
C GLY A 679 25.32 -27.15 5.99
N ALA A 680 26.36 -26.83 5.22
CA ALA A 680 27.12 -25.58 5.33
C ALA A 680 26.60 -24.58 4.29
N PHE A 681 26.06 -23.47 4.76
CA PHE A 681 25.45 -22.43 3.96
C PHE A 681 26.32 -21.18 3.95
N ARG A 682 26.37 -20.52 2.79
CA ARG A 682 26.99 -19.21 2.65
C ARG A 682 25.93 -18.14 2.52
N PHE A 683 26.25 -17.00 3.09
CA PHE A 683 25.41 -15.83 3.11
C PHE A 683 26.23 -14.62 2.67
N GLY A 684 25.73 -13.82 1.73
CA GLY A 684 26.17 -12.42 1.66
C GLY A 684 25.57 -11.59 2.79
N PRO A 685 26.01 -10.34 2.95
CA PRO A 685 25.43 -9.39 3.91
C PRO A 685 23.91 -9.27 3.73
N GLY A 686 23.17 -9.39 4.83
CA GLY A 686 21.72 -9.29 4.84
C GLY A 686 20.96 -10.40 4.11
N GLN A 687 21.64 -11.44 3.57
CA GLN A 687 20.97 -12.50 2.82
C GLN A 687 20.00 -13.32 3.68
N MET A 688 18.89 -13.73 3.08
CA MET A 688 17.93 -14.65 3.68
C MET A 688 17.90 -15.99 2.92
N HIS A 689 17.97 -17.10 3.65
CA HIS A 689 17.58 -18.43 3.19
C HIS A 689 16.25 -18.83 3.86
N VAL A 690 15.39 -19.55 3.12
CA VAL A 690 14.09 -19.98 3.63
C VAL A 690 13.89 -21.46 3.35
N PHE A 691 13.82 -22.25 4.41
CA PHE A 691 13.58 -23.69 4.36
C PHE A 691 12.08 -23.97 4.49
N ALA A 692 11.42 -24.32 3.40
CA ALA A 692 10.06 -24.85 3.45
C ALA A 692 10.11 -26.34 3.77
N ARG A 693 9.51 -26.75 4.89
CA ARG A 693 9.41 -28.14 5.31
C ARG A 693 7.97 -28.59 5.24
N THR A 694 7.71 -29.64 4.48
CA THR A 694 6.37 -30.20 4.32
C THR A 694 6.22 -31.48 5.14
N ALA A 695 5.02 -31.80 5.61
CA ALA A 695 4.77 -33.04 6.34
C ALA A 695 5.07 -34.29 5.48
N ARG A 696 4.96 -34.15 4.14
CA ARG A 696 5.13 -35.22 3.14
C ARG A 696 5.69 -34.63 1.84
N PRO A 697 6.41 -35.39 1.00
CA PRO A 697 6.97 -34.88 -0.26
C PRO A 697 5.88 -34.33 -1.18
N ILE A 698 6.17 -33.22 -1.85
CA ILE A 698 5.28 -32.65 -2.86
C ILE A 698 5.30 -33.60 -4.06
N GLY A 699 4.12 -34.01 -4.52
CA GLY A 699 3.96 -34.87 -5.69
C GLY A 699 3.63 -34.06 -6.94
N SER A 700 2.66 -33.16 -6.82
CA SER A 700 2.17 -32.35 -7.93
C SER A 700 1.31 -31.19 -7.44
N VAL A 701 1.18 -30.16 -8.27
CA VAL A 701 0.02 -29.26 -8.26
C VAL A 701 -1.01 -29.76 -9.27
N LYS A 702 -2.30 -29.63 -8.98
CA LYS A 702 -3.40 -29.94 -9.90
C LYS A 702 -4.17 -28.67 -10.22
N ALA A 703 -4.22 -28.28 -11.49
CA ALA A 703 -5.05 -27.18 -11.95
C ALA A 703 -6.53 -27.61 -11.85
N LEU A 704 -7.36 -26.74 -11.26
CA LEU A 704 -8.81 -26.98 -11.18
C LEU A 704 -9.45 -26.70 -12.54
N ALA A 705 -10.53 -27.43 -12.85
CA ALA A 705 -11.32 -27.17 -14.04
C ALA A 705 -11.88 -25.74 -13.99
N PRO A 706 -11.54 -24.86 -14.95
CA PRO A 706 -12.02 -23.49 -14.93
C PRO A 706 -13.53 -23.41 -15.14
N VAL A 707 -14.20 -22.49 -14.45
CA VAL A 707 -15.65 -22.27 -14.59
C VAL A 707 -15.91 -20.87 -15.16
N LEU A 708 -16.36 -20.83 -16.41
CA LEU A 708 -16.79 -19.59 -17.06
C LEU A 708 -18.22 -19.24 -16.63
N THR A 709 -18.44 -18.00 -16.18
CA THR A 709 -19.76 -17.45 -15.89
C THR A 709 -19.99 -16.20 -16.73
N CYS A 710 -21.14 -16.12 -17.38
CA CYS A 710 -21.62 -14.94 -18.10
C CYS A 710 -23.00 -14.55 -17.56
N ASP A 711 -23.04 -13.53 -16.71
CA ASP A 711 -24.25 -12.94 -16.16
C ASP A 711 -24.23 -11.43 -16.39
N LEU A 712 -24.91 -10.99 -17.45
CA LEU A 712 -24.95 -9.60 -17.88
C LEU A 712 -25.84 -8.71 -16.98
N THR A 713 -26.48 -9.28 -15.95
CA THR A 713 -27.23 -8.51 -14.95
C THR A 713 -26.34 -7.95 -13.83
N LEU A 714 -25.13 -8.51 -13.67
CA LEU A 714 -24.18 -8.05 -12.67
C LEU A 714 -23.50 -6.75 -13.11
N ALA A 715 -23.35 -5.82 -12.16
CA ALA A 715 -22.64 -4.56 -12.40
C ALA A 715 -21.11 -4.74 -12.46
N GLN A 716 -20.57 -5.74 -11.75
CA GLN A 716 -19.13 -6.01 -11.67
C GLN A 716 -18.82 -7.41 -12.21
N ALA A 717 -17.74 -7.50 -13.00
CA ALA A 717 -17.27 -8.73 -13.66
C ALA A 717 -18.41 -9.58 -14.27
N PRO A 718 -19.22 -9.04 -15.21
CA PRO A 718 -20.37 -9.75 -15.78
C PRO A 718 -19.97 -11.02 -16.52
N ILE A 719 -18.77 -11.02 -17.11
CA ILE A 719 -18.12 -12.19 -17.66
C ILE A 719 -16.88 -12.45 -16.81
N ARG A 720 -16.73 -13.67 -16.29
CA ARG A 720 -15.59 -14.05 -15.44
C ARG A 720 -15.29 -15.54 -15.54
N VAL A 721 -14.04 -15.90 -15.24
CA VAL A 721 -13.59 -17.26 -15.11
C VAL A 721 -13.10 -17.51 -13.69
N GLU A 722 -13.64 -18.53 -13.03
CA GLU A 722 -13.10 -19.06 -11.79
C GLU A 722 -11.97 -20.04 -12.14
N VAL A 723 -10.77 -19.78 -11.66
CA VAL A 723 -9.59 -20.64 -11.84
C VAL A 723 -9.03 -21.02 -10.48
N GLY A 724 -8.23 -22.09 -10.41
CA GLY A 724 -7.60 -22.45 -9.16
C GLY A 724 -6.66 -23.64 -9.26
N ALA A 725 -6.09 -24.02 -8.13
CA ALA A 725 -5.18 -25.15 -8.04
C ALA A 725 -5.25 -25.82 -6.65
N THR A 726 -4.86 -27.09 -6.59
CA THR A 726 -4.71 -27.87 -5.35
C THR A 726 -3.30 -28.44 -5.27
N LEU A 727 -2.66 -28.34 -4.11
CA LEU A 727 -1.35 -28.94 -3.86
C LEU A 727 -1.50 -30.36 -3.32
N LEU A 728 -0.82 -31.32 -3.95
CA LEU A 728 -0.90 -32.74 -3.61
C LEU A 728 0.49 -33.28 -3.19
N ASP A 729 0.50 -34.16 -2.19
CA ASP A 729 1.67 -34.96 -1.83
C ASP A 729 1.97 -36.05 -2.89
N ALA A 730 3.10 -36.73 -2.74
CA ALA A 730 3.52 -37.84 -3.60
C ALA A 730 2.56 -39.06 -3.61
N ARG A 731 1.55 -39.09 -2.72
CA ARG A 731 0.49 -40.11 -2.67
C ARG A 731 -0.84 -39.61 -3.26
N GLY A 732 -0.87 -38.37 -3.77
CA GLY A 732 -2.08 -37.75 -4.33
C GLY A 732 -3.05 -37.19 -3.27
N LEU A 733 -2.64 -37.08 -2.00
CA LEU A 733 -3.44 -36.46 -0.94
C LEU A 733 -3.13 -34.97 -0.84
N VAL A 734 -4.10 -34.16 -0.40
CA VAL A 734 -3.89 -32.72 -0.22
C VAL A 734 -2.80 -32.45 0.83
N LEU A 735 -1.84 -31.58 0.48
CA LEU A 735 -0.94 -30.95 1.46
C LEU A 735 -1.61 -29.69 1.98
N SER A 736 -2.14 -29.77 3.21
CA SER A 736 -2.91 -28.65 3.77
C SER A 736 -1.96 -27.59 4.31
N GLY A 737 -1.86 -26.42 3.68
CA GLY A 737 -1.00 -25.35 4.17
C GLY A 737 -1.00 -24.15 3.23
N SER A 738 -0.05 -23.24 3.47
CA SER A 738 0.20 -22.07 2.61
C SER A 738 1.42 -22.30 1.75
N ALA A 739 1.22 -22.75 0.52
CA ALA A 739 2.25 -22.93 -0.50
C ALA A 739 2.15 -21.83 -1.55
N PRO A 740 3.27 -21.20 -1.95
CA PRO A 740 3.28 -20.18 -2.99
C PRO A 740 3.03 -20.81 -4.37
N LEU A 741 2.14 -20.18 -5.14
CA LEU A 741 1.73 -20.59 -6.48
C LEU A 741 1.95 -19.44 -7.48
N HIS A 742 2.22 -19.82 -8.72
CA HIS A 742 2.21 -18.95 -9.89
C HIS A 742 1.15 -19.46 -10.87
N ILE A 743 0.09 -18.67 -11.07
CA ILE A 743 -1.03 -18.98 -11.96
C ILE A 743 -1.03 -18.01 -13.14
N ARG A 744 -0.99 -18.55 -14.36
CA ARG A 744 -1.09 -17.78 -15.61
C ARG A 744 -2.34 -18.17 -16.38
N VAL A 745 -3.05 -17.17 -16.89
CA VAL A 745 -4.16 -17.36 -17.83
C VAL A 745 -3.73 -16.81 -19.17
N ILE A 746 -3.63 -17.69 -20.16
CA ILE A 746 -3.10 -17.40 -21.50
C ILE A 746 -4.23 -17.56 -22.51
N ASP A 747 -4.40 -16.57 -23.36
CA ASP A 747 -5.45 -16.56 -24.37
C ASP A 747 -5.05 -17.34 -25.66
N PRO A 748 -6.01 -17.62 -26.56
CA PRO A 748 -5.76 -18.33 -27.82
C PRO A 748 -4.75 -17.64 -28.75
N LEU A 749 -4.47 -16.35 -28.54
CA LEU A 749 -3.50 -15.58 -29.32
C LEU A 749 -2.08 -15.65 -28.72
N GLY A 750 -1.92 -16.37 -27.60
CA GLY A 750 -0.65 -16.56 -26.91
C GLY A 750 -0.31 -15.47 -25.88
N PHE A 751 -1.21 -14.51 -25.65
CA PHE A 751 -0.99 -13.43 -24.69
C PHE A 751 -1.36 -13.86 -23.27
N THR A 752 -0.48 -13.63 -22.30
CA THR A 752 -0.78 -13.83 -20.87
C THR A 752 -1.74 -12.73 -20.40
N ARG A 753 -3.04 -13.06 -20.33
CA ARG A 753 -4.10 -12.14 -19.90
C ARG A 753 -4.00 -11.81 -18.41
N TYR A 754 -3.62 -12.79 -17.59
CA TYR A 754 -3.40 -12.67 -16.15
C TYR A 754 -2.16 -13.45 -15.72
N GLU A 755 -1.36 -12.84 -14.86
CA GLU A 755 -0.24 -13.47 -14.16
C GLU A 755 -0.45 -13.21 -12.66
N ARG A 756 -0.49 -14.26 -11.84
CA ARG A 756 -0.82 -14.16 -10.41
C ARG A 756 0.14 -14.96 -9.55
N TYR A 757 0.72 -14.30 -8.56
CA TYR A 757 1.33 -14.92 -7.39
C TYR A 757 0.30 -14.91 -6.25
N VAL A 758 -0.01 -16.11 -5.76
CA VAL A 758 -0.97 -16.34 -4.69
C VAL A 758 -0.47 -17.50 -3.82
N ALA A 759 -1.10 -17.76 -2.68
CA ALA A 759 -0.81 -18.93 -1.88
C ALA A 759 -2.05 -19.79 -1.67
N THR A 760 -1.85 -21.10 -1.48
CA THR A 760 -2.93 -21.98 -1.04
C THR A 760 -3.43 -21.59 0.35
N ARG A 761 -4.73 -21.75 0.60
CA ARG A 761 -5.33 -21.79 1.92
C ARG A 761 -5.80 -23.22 2.17
N LEU A 762 -5.20 -23.88 3.15
CA LEU A 762 -5.48 -25.29 3.45
C LEU A 762 -5.23 -26.23 2.25
N GLY A 763 -4.27 -25.89 1.38
CA GLY A 763 -3.88 -26.70 0.22
C GLY A 763 -4.60 -26.37 -1.10
N THR A 764 -5.55 -25.43 -1.11
CA THR A 764 -6.24 -24.98 -2.34
C THR A 764 -6.15 -23.48 -2.55
N ALA A 765 -6.14 -23.02 -3.79
CA ALA A 765 -6.28 -21.60 -4.15
C ALA A 765 -7.31 -21.46 -5.26
N THR A 766 -8.15 -20.43 -5.18
CA THR A 766 -9.18 -20.09 -6.17
C THR A 766 -9.18 -18.60 -6.44
N LEU A 767 -9.33 -18.22 -7.71
CA LEU A 767 -9.34 -16.85 -8.18
C LEU A 767 -10.51 -16.63 -9.13
N SER A 768 -11.23 -15.54 -8.91
CA SER A 768 -12.24 -15.04 -9.84
C SER A 768 -11.60 -13.95 -10.71
N LEU A 769 -11.51 -14.19 -12.02
CA LEU A 769 -10.83 -13.30 -12.95
C LEU A 769 -11.83 -12.79 -14.02
N PRO A 770 -11.98 -11.48 -14.21
CA PRO A 770 -12.92 -10.94 -15.19
C PRO A 770 -12.46 -11.25 -16.61
N LEU A 771 -13.41 -11.35 -17.54
CA LEU A 771 -13.15 -11.42 -18.98
C LEU A 771 -13.97 -10.33 -19.69
N ALA A 772 -13.56 -9.97 -20.90
CA ALA A 772 -14.20 -8.94 -21.69
C ALA A 772 -15.10 -9.52 -22.79
N ALA A 773 -16.09 -8.75 -23.24
CA ALA A 773 -16.95 -9.16 -24.34
C ALA A 773 -16.19 -9.29 -25.68
N ASN A 774 -15.07 -8.55 -25.83
CA ASN A 774 -14.22 -8.56 -27.02
C ASN A 774 -12.90 -9.35 -26.84
N ASP A 775 -12.78 -10.16 -25.78
CA ASP A 775 -11.68 -11.13 -25.67
C ASP A 775 -11.74 -12.18 -26.80
N PRO A 776 -10.58 -12.72 -27.25
CA PRO A 776 -10.52 -13.62 -28.40
C PRO A 776 -11.28 -14.94 -28.18
N ALA A 777 -11.94 -15.41 -29.23
CA ALA A 777 -12.58 -16.72 -29.28
C ALA A 777 -11.54 -17.85 -29.31
N GLY A 778 -11.84 -18.99 -28.69
CA GLY A 778 -11.05 -20.20 -28.79
C GLY A 778 -10.71 -20.84 -27.44
N GLU A 779 -9.69 -21.69 -27.44
CA GLU A 779 -9.20 -22.41 -26.25
C GLU A 779 -8.18 -21.57 -25.48
N TRP A 780 -8.50 -21.31 -24.22
CA TRP A 780 -7.65 -20.63 -23.25
C TRP A 780 -6.93 -21.65 -22.36
N LYS A 781 -5.74 -21.29 -21.88
CA LYS A 781 -4.92 -22.12 -20.98
C LYS A 781 -4.78 -21.49 -19.61
N VAL A 782 -4.92 -22.30 -18.57
CA VAL A 782 -4.64 -21.96 -17.18
C VAL A 782 -3.46 -22.81 -16.73
N VAL A 783 -2.30 -22.19 -16.55
CA VAL A 783 -1.08 -22.86 -16.11
C VAL A 783 -0.86 -22.56 -14.64
N ALA A 784 -0.85 -23.58 -13.80
CA ALA A 784 -0.60 -23.46 -12.36
C ALA A 784 0.72 -24.15 -12.01
N ARG A 785 1.66 -23.41 -11.42
CA ARG A 785 2.93 -23.93 -10.92
C ARG A 785 3.04 -23.69 -9.42
N GLU A 786 3.42 -24.69 -8.65
CA GLU A 786 3.82 -24.48 -7.26
C GLU A 786 5.32 -24.15 -7.19
N LEU A 787 5.69 -23.18 -6.34
CA LEU A 787 7.03 -22.59 -6.35
C LEU A 787 8.02 -23.27 -5.41
N LEU A 788 7.64 -24.35 -4.71
CA LEU A 788 8.52 -25.06 -3.78
C LEU A 788 9.29 -26.19 -4.49
N SER A 789 8.61 -27.09 -5.21
CA SER A 789 9.26 -28.15 -5.98
C SER A 789 9.29 -27.89 -7.49
N GLY A 790 8.50 -26.92 -7.97
CA GLY A 790 8.46 -26.50 -9.37
C GLY A 790 7.53 -27.34 -10.27
N THR A 791 6.69 -28.20 -9.69
CA THR A 791 5.67 -28.95 -10.44
C THR A 791 4.63 -28.01 -11.03
N GLU A 792 4.12 -28.37 -12.20
CA GLU A 792 3.20 -27.55 -12.99
C GLU A 792 2.12 -28.44 -13.61
N ASP A 793 0.91 -27.91 -13.68
CA ASP A 793 -0.22 -28.52 -14.36
C ASP A 793 -0.98 -27.47 -15.17
N THR A 794 -1.72 -27.92 -16.19
CA THR A 794 -2.46 -27.05 -17.10
C THR A 794 -3.90 -27.54 -17.25
N ALA A 795 -4.83 -26.61 -17.10
CA ALA A 795 -6.22 -26.81 -17.49
C ALA A 795 -6.60 -25.88 -18.65
N THR A 796 -7.66 -26.22 -19.39
CA THR A 796 -8.15 -25.39 -20.50
C THR A 796 -9.64 -25.07 -20.33
N PHE A 797 -10.08 -24.00 -20.98
CA PHE A 797 -11.50 -23.69 -21.16
C PHE A 797 -11.70 -23.00 -22.49
N ALA A 798 -12.89 -23.14 -23.08
CA ALA A 798 -13.25 -22.43 -24.30
C ALA A 798 -14.01 -21.15 -23.95
N TYR A 799 -13.72 -20.07 -24.66
CA TYR A 799 -14.49 -18.83 -24.60
C TYR A 799 -15.03 -18.48 -25.99
N GLN A 800 -16.30 -18.08 -26.03
CA GLN A 800 -16.94 -17.53 -27.22
C GLN A 800 -17.41 -16.11 -26.89
N PRO A 801 -16.85 -15.08 -27.54
CA PRO A 801 -17.21 -13.70 -27.29
C PRO A 801 -18.65 -13.41 -27.75
N LEU A 802 -19.26 -12.41 -27.13
CA LEU A 802 -20.60 -11.96 -27.50
C LEU A 802 -20.55 -11.20 -28.82
N GLU A 803 -21.43 -11.51 -29.77
CA GLU A 803 -21.60 -10.69 -31.00
C GLU A 803 -22.42 -9.42 -30.73
N LYS A 804 -23.21 -9.43 -29.65
CA LYS A 804 -24.13 -8.38 -29.25
C LYS A 804 -24.14 -8.23 -27.73
N CYS A 805 -23.81 -7.05 -27.21
CA CYS A 805 -23.95 -6.73 -25.79
C CYS A 805 -24.33 -5.26 -25.58
N GLY A 806 -25.63 -4.99 -25.46
CA GLY A 806 -26.17 -3.65 -25.17
C GLY A 806 -25.70 -3.08 -23.84
N MET A 807 -25.37 -3.93 -22.84
CA MET A 807 -24.86 -3.51 -21.53
C MET A 807 -23.46 -2.87 -21.57
N LEU A 808 -22.74 -2.98 -22.70
CA LEU A 808 -21.41 -2.41 -22.83
C LEU A 808 -21.46 -0.89 -22.93
N ALA A 809 -22.56 -0.32 -23.46
CA ALA A 809 -22.72 1.11 -23.63
C ALA A 809 -24.14 1.56 -23.33
N GLY A 810 -24.33 2.82 -22.95
CA GLY A 810 -25.67 3.38 -22.83
C GLY A 810 -25.70 4.88 -22.61
N ALA A 811 -26.90 5.47 -22.70
CA ALA A 811 -27.12 6.89 -22.52
C ALA A 811 -27.77 7.21 -21.16
N THR A 812 -27.39 8.34 -20.56
CA THR A 812 -27.92 8.82 -19.27
C THR A 812 -29.34 9.37 -19.46
N HIS A 813 -30.32 8.81 -18.73
CA HIS A 813 -31.74 9.20 -18.85
C HIS A 813 -32.05 10.61 -18.33
N ARG A 814 -31.41 11.01 -17.23
CA ARG A 814 -31.80 12.18 -16.44
C ARG A 814 -30.61 13.14 -16.24
N ALA A 815 -30.62 13.93 -15.17
CA ALA A 815 -29.44 14.66 -14.73
C ALA A 815 -28.24 13.73 -14.54
N VAL A 816 -27.04 14.23 -14.81
CA VAL A 816 -25.80 13.48 -14.61
C VAL A 816 -25.45 13.47 -13.13
N PHE A 817 -24.97 12.34 -12.63
CA PHE A 817 -24.42 12.22 -11.28
C PHE A 817 -23.38 11.10 -11.24
N PHE A 818 -22.59 11.06 -10.18
CA PHE A 818 -21.71 9.92 -9.90
C PHE A 818 -22.53 8.83 -9.20
N ALA A 819 -22.55 7.61 -9.72
CA ALA A 819 -23.55 6.60 -9.31
C ALA A 819 -23.70 6.41 -7.77
N PRO A 820 -22.61 6.35 -6.98
CA PRO A 820 -22.71 6.26 -5.52
C PRO A 820 -23.43 7.46 -4.85
N ASP A 821 -23.47 8.64 -5.47
CA ASP A 821 -24.17 9.81 -4.90
C ASP A 821 -25.68 9.59 -4.77
N PHE A 822 -26.28 8.68 -5.55
CA PHE A 822 -27.70 8.33 -5.41
C PHE A 822 -28.02 7.89 -3.97
N ASP A 823 -27.28 6.90 -3.46
CA ASP A 823 -27.51 6.35 -2.12
C ASP A 823 -27.20 7.37 -1.02
N ARG A 824 -26.23 8.26 -1.25
CA ARG A 824 -25.84 9.32 -0.31
C ARG A 824 -26.91 10.40 -0.21
N VAL A 825 -27.47 10.83 -1.35
CA VAL A 825 -28.62 11.74 -1.41
C VAL A 825 -29.86 11.11 -0.79
N HIS A 826 -30.15 9.84 -1.11
CA HIS A 826 -31.27 9.11 -0.52
C HIS A 826 -31.13 9.03 1.01
N ARG A 827 -29.95 8.66 1.52
CA ARG A 827 -29.64 8.64 2.96
C ARG A 827 -29.80 10.03 3.59
N PHE A 828 -29.25 11.06 2.95
CA PHE A 828 -29.33 12.45 3.42
C PHE A 828 -30.77 12.85 3.73
N ALA A 829 -31.71 12.59 2.81
CA ALA A 829 -33.11 12.96 2.99
C ALA A 829 -33.87 12.13 4.03
N ARG A 830 -33.28 11.03 4.53
CA ARG A 830 -33.85 10.21 5.63
C ARG A 830 -33.35 10.63 7.00
N ILE A 831 -32.14 11.17 7.08
CA ILE A 831 -31.46 11.51 8.33
C ILE A 831 -31.58 13.00 8.64
N ALA A 832 -31.42 13.87 7.64
CA ALA A 832 -31.52 15.31 7.83
C ALA A 832 -32.96 15.70 8.20
N ARG A 833 -33.09 16.59 9.19
CA ARG A 833 -34.39 17.17 9.59
C ARG A 833 -34.56 18.60 9.11
N GLU A 834 -33.44 19.29 8.89
CA GLU A 834 -33.40 20.67 8.42
C GLU A 834 -32.27 20.82 7.39
N ALA A 835 -32.53 21.58 6.34
CA ALA A 835 -31.52 21.98 5.36
C ALA A 835 -31.75 23.43 4.91
N THR A 836 -30.67 24.11 4.56
CA THR A 836 -30.73 25.44 3.96
C THR A 836 -30.49 25.33 2.46
N ILE A 837 -31.45 25.78 1.66
CA ILE A 837 -31.33 25.91 0.21
C ILE A 837 -30.68 27.27 -0.07
N VAL A 838 -29.50 27.26 -0.68
CA VAL A 838 -28.72 28.46 -0.99
C VAL A 838 -28.77 28.73 -2.48
N THR A 839 -29.39 29.84 -2.87
CA THR A 839 -29.49 30.27 -4.27
C THR A 839 -28.39 31.28 -4.60
N GLY A 840 -27.77 31.13 -5.78
CA GLY A 840 -26.86 32.13 -6.35
C GLY A 840 -27.61 33.33 -6.94
N SER A 841 -26.90 34.16 -7.72
CA SER A 841 -27.50 35.29 -8.45
C SER A 841 -28.29 34.90 -9.70
N GLY A 842 -28.40 33.61 -10.02
CA GLY A 842 -29.19 33.08 -11.13
C GLY A 842 -30.70 33.04 -10.83
N ASP A 843 -31.52 32.99 -11.88
CA ASP A 843 -33.00 32.97 -11.75
C ASP A 843 -33.53 31.54 -11.45
N TYR A 844 -33.29 31.07 -10.23
CA TYR A 844 -33.69 29.74 -9.77
C TYR A 844 -34.62 29.75 -8.54
N ALA A 845 -35.25 30.90 -8.23
CA ALA A 845 -36.14 31.03 -7.08
C ALA A 845 -37.34 30.06 -7.15
N ALA A 846 -37.93 29.86 -8.34
CA ALA A 846 -39.00 28.90 -8.55
C ALA A 846 -38.54 27.45 -8.32
N ALA A 847 -37.33 27.11 -8.75
CA ALA A 847 -36.73 25.79 -8.53
C ALA A 847 -36.46 25.53 -7.03
N ALA A 848 -35.95 26.53 -6.31
CA ALA A 848 -35.72 26.46 -4.87
C ALA A 848 -37.03 26.23 -4.09
N LYS A 849 -38.11 26.92 -4.45
CA LYS A 849 -39.44 26.70 -3.85
C LYS A 849 -39.94 25.28 -4.12
N ARG A 850 -39.92 24.84 -5.39
CA ARG A 850 -40.34 23.49 -5.78
C ARG A 850 -39.54 22.43 -5.03
N LEU A 851 -38.24 22.64 -4.86
CA LEU A 851 -37.37 21.75 -4.11
C LEU A 851 -37.78 21.66 -2.64
N ALA A 852 -38.06 22.78 -1.97
CA ALA A 852 -38.56 22.78 -0.60
C ALA A 852 -39.86 21.96 -0.47
N ASP A 853 -40.80 22.16 -1.41
CA ASP A 853 -42.07 21.43 -1.46
C ASP A 853 -41.87 19.91 -1.69
N ILE A 854 -40.87 19.52 -2.49
CA ILE A 854 -40.49 18.12 -2.74
C ILE A 854 -39.96 17.42 -1.48
N LEU A 855 -39.24 18.16 -0.64
CA LEU A 855 -38.55 17.61 0.52
C LEU A 855 -39.42 17.57 1.78
N ASP A 856 -40.46 18.41 1.86
CA ASP A 856 -41.38 18.49 3.00
C ASP A 856 -42.07 17.15 3.36
N PRO A 857 -42.60 16.34 2.39
CA PRO A 857 -43.19 15.03 2.69
C PRO A 857 -42.23 14.03 3.34
N TRP A 858 -40.93 14.25 3.23
CA TRP A 858 -39.89 13.41 3.83
C TRP A 858 -39.44 13.91 5.21
N GLY A 859 -40.07 14.98 5.72
CA GLY A 859 -39.79 15.58 7.02
C GLY A 859 -38.51 16.42 7.03
N LEU A 860 -38.03 16.87 5.87
CA LEU A 860 -36.86 17.73 5.73
C LEU A 860 -37.31 19.19 5.54
N ARG A 861 -37.29 19.96 6.63
CA ARG A 861 -37.65 21.38 6.59
C ARG A 861 -36.58 22.20 5.89
N CYS A 862 -36.97 22.97 4.89
CA CYS A 862 -36.05 23.75 4.09
C CYS A 862 -36.22 25.26 4.33
N LYS A 863 -35.10 25.97 4.54
CA LYS A 863 -35.04 27.44 4.51
C LYS A 863 -34.32 27.89 3.25
N VAL A 864 -34.88 28.82 2.49
CA VAL A 864 -34.22 29.41 1.31
C VAL A 864 -33.49 30.70 1.71
N VAL A 865 -32.23 30.86 1.29
CA VAL A 865 -31.40 32.06 1.51
C VAL A 865 -30.58 32.40 0.27
N ASP A 866 -30.25 33.68 0.11
CA ASP A 866 -29.30 34.14 -0.92
C ASP A 866 -27.86 33.82 -0.49
N ALA A 867 -27.03 33.35 -1.44
CA ALA A 867 -25.64 33.02 -1.16
C ALA A 867 -24.84 34.17 -0.54
N LYS A 868 -25.17 35.44 -0.84
CA LYS A 868 -24.51 36.63 -0.25
C LYS A 868 -24.70 36.73 1.26
N GLU A 869 -25.78 36.19 1.81
CA GLU A 869 -26.08 36.25 3.24
C GLU A 869 -25.16 35.32 4.06
N VAL A 870 -24.75 34.21 3.46
CA VAL A 870 -24.00 33.11 4.09
C VAL A 870 -22.57 32.97 3.57
N ASN A 871 -22.21 33.64 2.47
CA ASN A 871 -20.85 33.71 1.91
C ASN A 871 -19.92 34.59 2.75
N LYS A 872 -19.75 34.23 4.02
CA LYS A 872 -18.87 34.86 5.00
C LYS A 872 -18.39 33.79 5.97
N PRO A 873 -17.23 33.97 6.61
CA PRO A 873 -16.69 32.96 7.52
C PRO A 873 -17.57 32.77 8.75
N ARG A 874 -17.64 31.52 9.23
CA ARG A 874 -18.13 31.19 10.57
C ARG A 874 -17.31 31.95 11.62
N GLU A 875 -17.99 32.49 12.61
CA GLU A 875 -17.35 33.14 13.75
C GLU A 875 -16.78 32.11 14.73
N LEU A 876 -15.55 32.34 15.18
CA LEU A 876 -14.89 31.49 16.19
C LEU A 876 -14.68 32.24 17.50
N SER A 877 -14.97 31.60 18.62
CA SER A 877 -14.51 32.07 19.93
C SER A 877 -12.98 31.96 20.07
N PRO A 878 -12.33 32.70 21.00
CA PRO A 878 -10.90 32.56 21.28
C PRO A 878 -10.46 31.13 21.62
N GLN A 879 -11.31 30.39 22.34
CA GLN A 879 -11.03 29.00 22.72
C GLN A 879 -11.12 28.06 21.53
N GLU A 880 -12.13 28.21 20.68
CA GLU A 880 -12.22 27.42 19.44
C GLU A 880 -11.03 27.70 18.52
N ALA A 881 -10.64 28.96 18.34
CA ALA A 881 -9.56 29.33 17.44
C ALA A 881 -8.21 28.70 17.79
N GLU A 882 -7.95 28.39 19.06
CA GLU A 882 -6.71 27.77 19.55
C GLU A 882 -6.55 26.31 19.10
N THR A 883 -7.65 25.56 19.02
CA THR A 883 -7.65 24.13 18.66
C THR A 883 -8.37 23.85 17.33
N TRP A 884 -8.79 24.88 16.60
CA TRP A 884 -9.46 24.74 15.32
C TRP A 884 -8.52 24.25 14.22
N VAL A 885 -8.84 23.08 13.66
CA VAL A 885 -8.16 22.56 12.47
C VAL A 885 -9.05 22.79 11.26
N GLY A 886 -8.65 23.75 10.41
CA GLY A 886 -9.34 24.01 9.15
C GLY A 886 -8.91 23.09 8.02
N ILE A 887 -9.64 23.16 6.90
CA ILE A 887 -9.28 22.46 5.67
C ILE A 887 -8.04 23.10 5.02
N GLU A 888 -8.01 24.44 4.98
CA GLU A 888 -6.80 25.19 4.63
C GLU A 888 -5.76 25.15 5.76
N SER A 889 -4.48 25.18 5.37
CA SER A 889 -3.36 25.25 6.31
C SER A 889 -3.29 26.59 7.04
N GLY A 890 -2.71 26.57 8.24
CA GLY A 890 -2.48 27.74 9.09
C GLY A 890 -3.45 27.85 10.27
N ARG A 891 -3.07 28.67 11.26
CA ARG A 891 -3.84 28.87 12.49
C ARG A 891 -5.12 29.68 12.25
N ALA A 892 -6.20 29.28 12.91
CA ALA A 892 -7.42 30.06 12.95
C ALA A 892 -7.26 31.27 13.89
N LYS A 893 -8.04 32.31 13.63
CA LYS A 893 -8.14 33.51 14.49
C LYS A 893 -9.51 33.55 15.16
N PRO A 894 -9.65 34.20 16.33
CA PRO A 894 -10.97 34.52 16.87
C PRO A 894 -11.73 35.49 15.95
N GLY A 895 -13.06 35.49 16.07
CA GLY A 895 -13.94 36.37 15.31
C GLY A 895 -14.13 35.94 13.85
N ARG A 896 -14.36 36.92 12.98
CA ARG A 896 -14.72 36.75 11.55
C ARG A 896 -13.60 37.10 10.57
N GLU A 897 -12.36 37.19 11.03
CA GLU A 897 -11.21 37.51 10.16
C GLU A 897 -10.71 36.33 9.31
N ASN A 898 -11.28 35.13 9.47
CA ASN A 898 -10.86 33.94 8.75
C ASN A 898 -11.45 33.85 7.33
N SER A 899 -10.92 32.97 6.48
CA SER A 899 -11.58 32.58 5.23
C SER A 899 -12.66 31.52 5.50
N PRO A 900 -13.75 31.47 4.72
CA PRO A 900 -14.69 30.34 4.78
C PRO A 900 -14.01 28.98 4.54
N ALA A 901 -12.99 28.93 3.69
CA ALA A 901 -12.22 27.71 3.44
C ALA A 901 -11.41 27.23 4.67
N ARG A 902 -11.16 28.11 5.65
CA ARG A 902 -10.50 27.76 6.92
C ARG A 902 -11.49 27.35 8.01
N VAL A 903 -12.63 28.02 8.14
CA VAL A 903 -13.54 27.86 9.30
C VAL A 903 -14.96 27.40 8.96
N GLY A 904 -15.24 27.21 7.67
CA GLY A 904 -16.59 26.99 7.15
C GLY A 904 -17.34 28.31 6.88
N PHE A 905 -18.45 28.18 6.17
CA PHE A 905 -19.38 29.28 5.89
C PHE A 905 -20.28 29.57 7.09
N ASP A 906 -20.82 30.78 7.18
CA ASP A 906 -21.75 31.21 8.24
C ASP A 906 -23.16 30.65 7.99
N ILE A 907 -23.26 29.33 8.07
CA ILE A 907 -24.46 28.54 7.83
C ILE A 907 -24.46 27.36 8.81
N VAL A 908 -25.62 27.11 9.42
CA VAL A 908 -25.80 26.03 10.40
C VAL A 908 -26.61 24.91 9.76
N GLY A 909 -26.18 23.67 9.98
CA GLY A 909 -26.87 22.48 9.49
C GLY A 909 -26.51 22.10 8.06
N HIS A 910 -27.34 21.24 7.46
CA HIS A 910 -27.14 20.71 6.12
C HIS A 910 -27.51 21.72 5.03
N VAL A 911 -26.92 21.57 3.84
CA VAL A 911 -27.05 22.59 2.78
C VAL A 911 -27.42 21.97 1.42
N ILE A 912 -28.27 22.65 0.66
CA ILE A 912 -28.51 22.34 -0.76
C ILE A 912 -28.15 23.57 -1.59
N LEU A 913 -27.19 23.45 -2.50
CA LEU A 913 -26.68 24.54 -3.33
C LEU A 913 -27.33 24.50 -4.71
N LEU A 914 -27.88 25.61 -5.18
CA LEU A 914 -28.46 25.75 -6.52
C LEU A 914 -27.72 26.82 -7.32
N GLY A 915 -27.38 26.52 -8.57
CA GLY A 915 -26.84 27.47 -9.53
C GLY A 915 -25.62 26.95 -10.28
N THR A 916 -24.64 27.81 -10.50
CA THR A 916 -23.38 27.50 -11.17
C THR A 916 -22.19 28.02 -10.35
N PRO A 917 -20.95 27.59 -10.65
CA PRO A 917 -19.77 28.24 -10.06
C PRO A 917 -19.67 29.74 -10.39
N GLN A 918 -20.32 30.21 -11.45
CA GLN A 918 -20.29 31.62 -11.86
C GLN A 918 -21.28 32.49 -11.07
N ASP A 919 -22.42 31.94 -10.67
CA ASP A 919 -23.48 32.69 -9.97
C ASP A 919 -23.61 32.38 -8.47
N ASN A 920 -23.04 31.26 -8.00
CA ASN A 920 -23.11 30.82 -6.61
C ASN A 920 -21.69 30.63 -6.02
N PRO A 921 -21.23 31.51 -5.11
CA PRO A 921 -19.87 31.45 -4.57
C PRO A 921 -19.58 30.20 -3.74
N LEU A 922 -20.60 29.56 -3.15
CA LEU A 922 -20.41 28.29 -2.44
C LEU A 922 -20.17 27.14 -3.44
N ILE A 923 -20.86 27.14 -4.59
CA ILE A 923 -20.58 26.17 -5.67
C ILE A 923 -19.18 26.40 -6.25
N ALA A 924 -18.77 27.65 -6.42
CA ALA A 924 -17.39 28.00 -6.82
C ALA A 924 -16.34 27.45 -5.84
N HIS A 925 -16.64 27.50 -4.53
CA HIS A 925 -15.79 26.88 -3.51
C HIS A 925 -15.73 25.36 -3.65
N VAL A 926 -16.88 24.68 -3.79
CA VAL A 926 -16.95 23.22 -3.98
C VAL A 926 -16.16 22.79 -5.23
N GLU A 927 -16.26 23.53 -6.34
CA GLU A 927 -15.48 23.28 -7.55
C GLU A 927 -13.97 23.47 -7.30
N LYS A 928 -13.57 24.58 -6.66
CA LYS A 928 -12.16 24.88 -6.34
C LYS A 928 -11.52 23.77 -5.49
N MET A 929 -12.29 23.13 -4.61
CA MET A 929 -11.83 22.03 -3.75
C MET A 929 -11.65 20.69 -4.49
N LYS A 930 -12.03 20.62 -5.77
CA LYS A 930 -11.93 19.44 -6.66
C LYS A 930 -12.66 18.20 -6.12
N VAL A 931 -13.83 18.42 -5.49
CA VAL A 931 -14.66 17.34 -4.89
C VAL A 931 -15.89 17.00 -5.73
N LEU A 932 -16.16 17.79 -6.77
CA LEU A 932 -17.14 17.47 -7.81
C LEU A 932 -16.58 16.33 -8.69
N PRO A 933 -17.34 15.24 -8.91
CA PRO A 933 -16.89 14.13 -9.76
C PRO A 933 -16.54 14.54 -11.18
N TYR A 934 -17.31 15.49 -11.73
CA TYR A 934 -17.12 16.07 -13.06
C TYR A 934 -16.97 17.59 -12.96
N ALA A 935 -16.06 18.15 -13.74
CA ALA A 935 -15.86 19.59 -13.81
C ALA A 935 -17.04 20.26 -14.55
N PRO A 936 -17.79 21.17 -13.91
CA PRO A 936 -18.87 21.89 -14.58
C PRO A 936 -18.29 22.85 -15.62
N LYS A 937 -18.84 22.82 -16.83
CA LYS A 937 -18.48 23.70 -17.93
C LYS A 937 -19.73 24.05 -18.71
N ALA A 938 -19.98 25.35 -18.87
CA ALA A 938 -21.05 25.83 -19.71
C ALA A 938 -20.98 25.14 -21.10
N ASP A 939 -22.13 24.76 -21.64
CA ASP A 939 -22.27 24.15 -22.96
C ASP A 939 -21.55 22.79 -23.18
N GLU A 940 -20.89 22.22 -22.18
CA GLU A 940 -20.26 20.88 -22.23
C GLU A 940 -20.79 19.94 -21.14
N MET A 941 -20.76 20.37 -19.87
CA MET A 941 -21.07 19.51 -18.72
C MET A 941 -21.79 20.34 -17.62
N PRO A 942 -23.07 20.07 -17.31
CA PRO A 942 -23.93 19.04 -17.89
C PRO A 942 -24.43 19.33 -19.32
N GLY A 943 -24.24 20.53 -19.84
CA GLY A 943 -24.80 20.96 -21.14
C GLY A 943 -26.20 21.56 -21.01
N ARG A 944 -26.71 22.15 -22.11
CA ARG A 944 -28.02 22.82 -22.14
C ARG A 944 -29.17 21.82 -21.94
N GLY A 945 -30.18 22.21 -21.18
CA GLY A 945 -31.33 21.37 -20.83
C GLY A 945 -30.99 20.19 -19.90
N ARG A 946 -29.75 20.09 -19.41
CA ARG A 946 -29.29 18.98 -18.56
C ARG A 946 -28.95 19.48 -17.16
N GLY A 947 -29.26 18.65 -16.16
CA GLY A 947 -28.87 18.87 -14.77
C GLY A 947 -27.63 18.08 -14.36
N TYR A 948 -26.99 18.52 -13.28
CA TYR A 948 -25.90 17.80 -12.60
C TYR A 948 -26.14 17.82 -11.09
N ILE A 949 -26.08 16.64 -10.46
CA ILE A 949 -26.18 16.46 -9.01
C ILE A 949 -24.87 15.88 -8.48
N ALA A 950 -24.38 16.45 -7.38
CA ALA A 950 -23.28 15.88 -6.62
C ALA A 950 -23.51 16.02 -5.11
N TRP A 951 -23.20 14.98 -4.35
CA TRP A 951 -23.19 15.01 -2.88
C TRP A 951 -21.77 15.24 -2.35
N GLN A 952 -21.67 15.96 -1.23
CA GLN A 952 -20.43 16.18 -0.49
C GLN A 952 -20.68 16.19 1.03
N ARG A 953 -19.59 16.10 1.81
CA ARG A 953 -19.59 16.22 3.27
C ARG A 953 -18.34 16.97 3.71
N ASP A 954 -18.44 17.75 4.79
CA ASP A 954 -17.34 18.48 5.42
C ASP A 954 -16.72 19.58 4.53
N ILE A 955 -17.40 19.99 3.45
CA ILE A 955 -16.90 21.01 2.50
C ILE A 955 -17.41 22.41 2.85
N ILE A 956 -18.67 22.52 3.28
CA ILE A 956 -19.28 23.81 3.66
C ILE A 956 -18.96 24.17 5.12
N GLY A 957 -18.86 23.16 5.98
CA GLY A 957 -18.46 23.26 7.38
C GLY A 957 -18.30 21.89 8.01
N HIS A 958 -17.64 21.81 9.18
CA HIS A 958 -17.45 20.54 9.89
C HIS A 958 -18.79 19.87 10.23
N GLY A 959 -18.89 18.58 9.92
CA GLY A 959 -20.08 17.75 10.10
C GLY A 959 -21.23 18.04 9.12
N GLN A 960 -21.07 18.97 8.17
CA GLN A 960 -22.15 19.35 7.26
C GLN A 960 -22.11 18.56 5.96
N GLU A 961 -23.22 17.89 5.65
CA GLU A 961 -23.47 17.37 4.31
C GLU A 961 -24.07 18.44 3.39
N SER A 962 -23.68 18.40 2.11
CA SER A 962 -24.23 19.25 1.07
C SER A 962 -24.63 18.48 -0.19
N ILE A 963 -25.70 18.94 -0.83
CA ILE A 963 -26.10 18.50 -2.17
C ILE A 963 -25.97 19.70 -3.11
N THR A 964 -25.26 19.54 -4.22
CA THR A 964 -25.06 20.59 -5.21
C THR A 964 -25.82 20.26 -6.48
N LEU A 965 -26.74 21.15 -6.88
CA LEU A 965 -27.50 21.11 -8.14
C LEU A 965 -26.94 22.15 -9.10
N ILE A 966 -26.33 21.69 -10.20
CA ILE A 966 -25.70 22.54 -11.22
C ILE A 966 -26.47 22.43 -12.53
N ALA A 967 -26.82 23.58 -13.11
CA ALA A 967 -27.37 23.69 -14.46
C ALA A 967 -27.10 25.10 -15.00
N TYR A 968 -27.09 25.26 -16.34
CA TYR A 968 -26.81 26.53 -17.00
C TYR A 968 -28.07 27.21 -17.59
N ASP A 969 -29.24 26.57 -17.43
CA ASP A 969 -30.54 27.07 -17.86
C ASP A 969 -31.68 26.52 -16.97
N ALA A 970 -32.90 27.02 -17.16
CA ALA A 970 -34.06 26.67 -16.34
C ALA A 970 -34.52 25.22 -16.53
N GLU A 971 -34.39 24.68 -17.75
CA GLU A 971 -34.76 23.30 -18.06
C GLU A 971 -33.82 22.30 -17.40
N GLY A 972 -32.51 22.53 -17.49
CA GLY A 972 -31.49 21.74 -16.81
C GLY A 972 -31.63 21.80 -15.28
N MET A 973 -32.01 22.95 -14.72
CA MET A 973 -32.27 23.05 -13.28
C MET A 973 -33.55 22.29 -12.88
N ALA A 974 -34.61 22.38 -13.69
CA ALA A 974 -35.81 21.58 -13.50
C ALA A 974 -35.52 20.07 -13.56
N GLU A 975 -34.60 19.65 -14.44
CA GLU A 975 -34.11 18.28 -14.55
C GLU A 975 -33.31 17.83 -13.32
N ALA A 976 -32.42 18.68 -12.81
CA ALA A 976 -31.69 18.42 -11.56
C ALA A 976 -32.65 18.27 -10.37
N VAL A 977 -33.63 19.16 -10.23
CA VAL A 977 -34.65 19.07 -9.16
C VAL A 977 -35.52 17.81 -9.31
N GLY A 978 -35.92 17.46 -10.53
CA GLY A 978 -36.70 16.24 -10.80
C GLY A 978 -35.91 14.96 -10.52
N THR A 979 -34.64 14.92 -10.88
CA THR A 979 -33.77 13.77 -10.60
C THR A 979 -33.50 13.65 -9.09
N LEU A 980 -33.36 14.77 -8.38
CA LEU A 980 -33.24 14.75 -6.92
C LEU A 980 -34.50 14.17 -6.26
N TYR A 981 -35.70 14.52 -6.74
CA TYR A 981 -36.93 13.91 -6.26
C TYR A 981 -36.89 12.38 -6.38
N GLU A 982 -36.45 11.84 -7.51
CA GLU A 982 -36.33 10.38 -7.72
C GLU A 982 -35.34 9.76 -6.72
N MET A 983 -34.17 10.39 -6.51
CA MET A 983 -33.19 9.95 -5.51
C MET A 983 -33.77 9.93 -4.10
N VAL A 984 -34.45 11.00 -3.70
CA VAL A 984 -35.06 11.13 -2.37
C VAL A 984 -36.23 10.14 -2.19
N ALA A 985 -36.98 9.86 -3.24
CA ALA A 985 -38.03 8.86 -3.25
C ALA A 985 -37.49 7.41 -3.30
N GLY A 986 -36.19 7.22 -3.56
CA GLY A 986 -35.59 5.90 -3.75
C GLY A 986 -36.06 5.22 -5.05
N ILE A 987 -36.51 6.00 -6.03
CA ILE A 987 -36.97 5.50 -7.32
C ILE A 987 -35.73 5.25 -8.20
N GLN A 988 -35.46 3.98 -8.48
CA GLN A 988 -34.42 3.58 -9.43
C GLN A 988 -35.07 2.98 -10.68
N PRO A 989 -34.64 3.38 -11.89
CA PRO A 989 -35.09 2.72 -13.11
C PRO A 989 -34.58 1.26 -13.16
N LEU A 990 -35.35 0.37 -13.80
CA LEU A 990 -34.98 -1.04 -13.98
C LEU A 990 -33.60 -1.21 -14.63
N THR A 991 -33.23 -0.30 -15.53
CA THR A 991 -31.87 -0.15 -16.02
C THR A 991 -31.38 1.27 -15.73
N PRO A 992 -30.15 1.45 -15.21
CA PRO A 992 -29.61 2.78 -14.93
C PRO A 992 -29.46 3.64 -16.20
N TRP A 993 -29.49 2.99 -17.38
CA TRP A 993 -29.19 3.60 -18.66
C TRP A 993 -30.22 3.27 -19.74
N ARG A 994 -30.31 4.15 -20.74
CA ARG A 994 -31.00 3.87 -22.00
C ARG A 994 -30.06 3.06 -22.89
N MET A 995 -30.48 1.84 -23.20
CA MET A 995 -29.70 0.93 -24.04
C MET A 995 -29.64 1.42 -25.50
N PRO A 996 -28.59 1.09 -26.25
CA PRO A 996 -28.48 1.42 -27.66
C PRO A 996 -29.53 0.66 -28.48
N ALA A 997 -30.09 1.32 -29.50
CA ALA A 997 -31.06 0.74 -30.42
C ALA A 997 -30.45 -0.38 -31.26
N ASN A 998 -29.18 -0.24 -31.65
CA ASN A 998 -28.39 -1.26 -32.34
C ASN A 998 -27.02 -1.38 -31.70
N HIS A 999 -26.48 -2.59 -31.67
CA HIS A 999 -25.14 -2.85 -31.14
C HIS A 999 -24.50 -4.08 -31.79
N SER A 1000 -23.18 -4.04 -31.98
CA SER A 1000 -22.38 -5.14 -32.53
C SER A 1000 -20.98 -5.16 -31.93
N ILE A 1001 -20.39 -6.36 -31.85
CA ILE A 1001 -19.07 -6.60 -31.28
C ILE A 1001 -18.31 -7.56 -32.19
N ALA A 1002 -17.10 -7.18 -32.55
CA ALA A 1002 -16.07 -8.04 -33.12
C ALA A 1002 -14.92 -8.16 -32.11
N ALA A 1003 -14.53 -9.39 -31.81
CA ALA A 1003 -13.49 -9.71 -30.84
C ALA A 1003 -12.08 -9.48 -31.39
N ALA A 1004 -11.10 -9.49 -30.48
CA ALA A 1004 -9.68 -9.44 -30.85
C ALA A 1004 -9.29 -10.65 -31.73
N THR A 1005 -8.48 -10.40 -32.75
CA THR A 1005 -8.00 -11.41 -33.71
C THR A 1005 -6.48 -11.47 -33.80
N THR A 1006 -5.78 -10.53 -33.17
CA THR A 1006 -4.31 -10.45 -33.12
C THR A 1006 -3.84 -10.00 -31.74
N ALA A 1007 -2.58 -10.28 -31.39
CA ALA A 1007 -1.94 -9.81 -30.16
C ALA A 1007 -0.79 -8.85 -30.49
N PRO A 1008 -1.07 -7.56 -30.80
CA PRO A 1008 -0.04 -6.60 -31.15
C PRO A 1008 1.01 -6.46 -30.04
N GLY A 1009 2.29 -6.51 -30.41
CA GLY A 1009 3.40 -6.34 -29.47
C GLY A 1009 3.80 -7.59 -28.67
N LEU A 1010 3.15 -8.74 -28.89
CA LEU A 1010 3.63 -10.02 -28.36
C LEU A 1010 4.94 -10.41 -29.06
N LEU A 1011 6.01 -10.53 -28.28
CA LEU A 1011 7.33 -10.96 -28.75
C LEU A 1011 7.64 -12.35 -28.20
N PRO A 1012 8.38 -13.20 -28.95
CA PRO A 1012 8.75 -14.52 -28.46
C PRO A 1012 9.68 -14.44 -27.24
N GLU A 1013 9.56 -15.42 -26.35
CA GLU A 1013 10.51 -15.65 -25.26
C GLU A 1013 11.71 -16.47 -25.77
N LEU A 1014 12.88 -16.28 -25.16
CA LEU A 1014 14.07 -17.08 -25.49
C LEU A 1014 14.04 -18.44 -24.79
N LYS A 1015 14.59 -19.46 -25.45
CA LYS A 1015 14.71 -20.79 -24.85
C LYS A 1015 15.83 -20.80 -23.80
N THR A 1016 15.52 -21.29 -22.61
CA THR A 1016 16.54 -21.54 -21.58
C THR A 1016 17.39 -22.74 -21.98
N ALA A 1017 18.71 -22.54 -22.10
CA ALA A 1017 19.69 -23.57 -22.37
C ALA A 1017 20.10 -24.32 -21.09
N TRP A 1018 20.40 -23.58 -20.02
CA TRP A 1018 20.70 -24.12 -18.70
C TRP A 1018 20.51 -23.06 -17.61
N VAL A 1019 20.45 -23.52 -16.36
CA VAL A 1019 20.40 -22.68 -15.17
C VAL A 1019 21.43 -23.19 -14.16
N ALA A 1020 22.23 -22.30 -13.60
CA ALA A 1020 23.11 -22.58 -12.46
C ALA A 1020 22.64 -21.79 -11.23
N VAL A 1021 22.72 -22.41 -10.05
CA VAL A 1021 22.37 -21.76 -8.77
C VAL A 1021 23.66 -21.52 -7.99
N LEU A 1022 23.94 -20.26 -7.69
CA LEU A 1022 25.12 -19.82 -6.92
C LEU A 1022 24.70 -19.38 -5.50
N PRO A 1023 25.64 -19.25 -4.55
CA PRO A 1023 25.30 -19.05 -3.15
C PRO A 1023 24.50 -17.76 -2.86
N ASP A 1024 24.85 -16.64 -3.50
CA ASP A 1024 24.14 -15.35 -3.38
C ASP A 1024 24.08 -14.62 -4.74
N ARG A 1025 23.48 -13.43 -4.76
CA ARG A 1025 23.38 -12.49 -5.89
C ARG A 1025 24.66 -12.47 -6.72
N VAL A 1026 24.49 -12.52 -8.04
CA VAL A 1026 25.57 -12.25 -8.99
C VAL A 1026 25.88 -10.76 -8.99
N ASP A 1027 27.10 -10.37 -8.66
CA ASP A 1027 27.52 -8.95 -8.68
C ASP A 1027 28.22 -8.57 -9.99
N ALA A 1028 28.94 -9.51 -10.60
CA ALA A 1028 29.60 -9.32 -11.89
C ALA A 1028 29.87 -10.68 -12.57
N MET A 1029 29.95 -10.69 -13.90
CA MET A 1029 30.40 -11.87 -14.64
C MET A 1029 31.07 -11.51 -15.97
N LYS A 1030 31.97 -12.40 -16.42
CA LYS A 1030 32.71 -12.27 -17.66
C LYS A 1030 32.79 -13.60 -18.38
N ALA A 1031 32.46 -13.59 -19.68
CA ALA A 1031 32.68 -14.74 -20.54
C ALA A 1031 34.17 -14.92 -20.84
N LEU A 1032 34.63 -16.16 -20.72
CA LEU A 1032 35.93 -16.65 -21.17
C LEU A 1032 35.69 -17.57 -22.38
N THR A 1033 36.76 -18.08 -23.01
CA THR A 1033 36.67 -18.84 -24.26
C THR A 1033 35.66 -20.00 -24.21
N ASN A 1034 35.56 -20.75 -23.12
CA ASN A 1034 34.63 -21.89 -22.95
C ASN A 1034 34.01 -21.97 -21.54
N SER A 1035 34.01 -20.85 -20.80
CA SER A 1035 33.54 -20.81 -19.43
C SER A 1035 33.06 -19.41 -19.07
N LEU A 1036 32.31 -19.29 -17.99
CA LEU A 1036 31.83 -18.04 -17.43
C LEU A 1036 32.43 -17.86 -16.04
N ARG A 1037 33.11 -16.74 -15.79
CA ARG A 1037 33.60 -16.39 -14.46
C ARG A 1037 32.62 -15.43 -13.80
N VAL A 1038 32.17 -15.76 -12.59
CA VAL A 1038 31.08 -15.08 -11.88
C VAL A 1038 31.54 -14.73 -10.46
N LEU A 1039 31.31 -13.49 -10.05
CA LEU A 1039 31.46 -13.04 -8.66
C LEU A 1039 30.08 -12.95 -8.02
N THR A 1040 29.93 -13.55 -6.84
CA THR A 1040 28.72 -13.45 -6.03
C THR A 1040 28.94 -12.64 -4.76
N HIS A 1041 27.84 -12.14 -4.21
CA HIS A 1041 27.81 -11.20 -3.09
C HIS A 1041 28.27 -11.79 -1.74
N ASP A 1042 28.38 -13.12 -1.65
CA ASP A 1042 28.99 -13.86 -0.54
C ASP A 1042 30.52 -14.01 -0.64
N ASP A 1043 31.16 -13.18 -1.46
CA ASP A 1043 32.59 -13.21 -1.79
C ASP A 1043 33.08 -14.50 -2.48
N SER A 1044 32.20 -15.22 -3.19
CA SER A 1044 32.62 -16.36 -4.01
C SER A 1044 32.96 -15.95 -5.45
N LEU A 1045 34.09 -16.42 -5.95
CA LEU A 1045 34.51 -16.32 -7.35
C LEU A 1045 34.43 -17.69 -8.01
N ILE A 1046 33.47 -17.83 -8.93
CA ILE A 1046 32.99 -19.10 -9.46
C ILE A 1046 33.27 -19.18 -10.97
N ASN A 1047 33.76 -20.32 -11.44
CA ASN A 1047 33.89 -20.64 -12.85
C ASN A 1047 32.84 -21.68 -13.23
N LEU A 1048 31.97 -21.34 -14.18
CA LEU A 1048 30.99 -22.24 -14.78
C LEU A 1048 31.47 -22.66 -16.17
N GLY A 1049 31.30 -23.93 -16.54
CA GLY A 1049 31.52 -24.40 -17.90
C GLY A 1049 30.46 -23.85 -18.86
N ALA A 1050 30.65 -24.07 -20.16
CA ALA A 1050 29.66 -23.70 -21.18
C ALA A 1050 28.29 -24.41 -21.01
N ASP A 1051 28.24 -25.50 -20.26
CA ASP A 1051 27.04 -26.24 -19.88
C ASP A 1051 26.43 -25.78 -18.54
N GLY A 1052 26.97 -24.73 -17.93
CA GLY A 1052 26.51 -24.19 -16.65
C GLY A 1052 27.00 -24.98 -15.42
N LYS A 1053 27.79 -26.05 -15.59
CA LYS A 1053 28.31 -26.82 -14.44
C LYS A 1053 29.45 -26.09 -13.75
N LEU A 1054 29.54 -26.25 -12.44
CA LEU A 1054 30.63 -25.72 -11.64
C LEU A 1054 31.97 -26.39 -12.02
N VAL A 1055 32.94 -25.58 -12.48
CA VAL A 1055 34.30 -26.01 -12.83
C VAL A 1055 35.28 -25.69 -11.70
N GLY A 1056 35.07 -24.58 -10.99
CA GLY A 1056 35.92 -24.20 -9.87
C GLY A 1056 35.35 -23.05 -9.06
N ARG A 1057 35.80 -22.93 -7.83
CA ARG A 1057 35.39 -21.87 -6.91
C ARG A 1057 36.57 -21.48 -6.02
N THR A 1058 36.75 -20.18 -5.82
CA THR A 1058 37.70 -19.60 -4.88
C THR A 1058 37.02 -18.47 -4.12
N ASP A 1059 37.38 -18.27 -2.86
CA ASP A 1059 36.87 -17.14 -2.08
C ASP A 1059 37.74 -15.89 -2.38
N VAL A 1060 37.10 -14.73 -2.47
CA VAL A 1060 37.79 -13.44 -2.65
C VAL A 1060 38.40 -13.01 -1.33
N ALA A 1061 39.65 -12.53 -1.36
CA ALA A 1061 40.29 -12.07 -0.14
C ALA A 1061 39.62 -10.79 0.39
N PRO A 1062 39.57 -10.59 1.73
CA PRO A 1062 38.98 -9.39 2.32
C PRO A 1062 39.61 -8.11 1.75
N GLY A 1063 38.77 -7.19 1.26
CA GLY A 1063 39.20 -5.93 0.64
C GLY A 1063 39.53 -6.01 -0.86
N GLU A 1064 39.51 -7.21 -1.48
CA GLU A 1064 39.74 -7.38 -2.91
C GLU A 1064 38.46 -7.45 -3.75
N ARG A 1065 37.28 -7.43 -3.12
CA ARG A 1065 35.97 -7.59 -3.78
C ARG A 1065 35.73 -6.57 -4.89
N GLU A 1066 35.94 -5.28 -4.65
CA GLU A 1066 35.69 -4.25 -5.68
C GLU A 1066 36.64 -4.41 -6.87
N LYS A 1067 37.89 -4.81 -6.63
CA LYS A 1067 38.84 -5.13 -7.69
C LYS A 1067 38.37 -6.33 -8.51
N ALA A 1068 37.96 -7.42 -7.85
CA ALA A 1068 37.41 -8.59 -8.52
C ALA A 1068 36.15 -8.27 -9.34
N ALA A 1069 35.26 -7.41 -8.82
CA ALA A 1069 34.08 -6.95 -9.53
C ALA A 1069 34.47 -6.13 -10.78
N ALA A 1070 35.42 -5.20 -10.64
CA ALA A 1070 35.92 -4.38 -11.74
C ALA A 1070 36.53 -5.22 -12.87
N ASP A 1071 37.31 -6.26 -12.54
CA ASP A 1071 37.94 -7.16 -13.53
C ASP A 1071 36.94 -7.98 -14.37
N LEU A 1072 35.74 -8.20 -13.81
CA LEU A 1072 34.67 -8.97 -14.42
C LEU A 1072 33.62 -8.12 -15.14
N ARG A 1073 33.48 -6.83 -14.79
CA ARG A 1073 32.55 -5.94 -15.49
C ARG A 1073 33.01 -5.75 -16.95
N PRO A 1074 32.07 -5.73 -17.91
CA PRO A 1074 32.41 -5.41 -19.29
C PRO A 1074 32.96 -3.98 -19.40
N ASP A 1075 33.84 -3.73 -20.37
CA ASP A 1075 34.39 -2.39 -20.64
C ASP A 1075 33.24 -1.39 -20.87
N PRO A 1076 33.15 -0.29 -20.11
CA PRO A 1076 32.13 0.74 -20.29
C PRO A 1076 32.03 1.29 -21.72
N GLN A 1077 33.13 1.27 -22.48
CA GLN A 1077 33.15 1.72 -23.87
C GLN A 1077 32.43 0.76 -24.84
N ASN A 1078 32.38 -0.53 -24.51
CA ASN A 1078 31.62 -1.53 -25.28
C ASN A 1078 30.14 -1.62 -24.84
N ALA A 1079 29.77 -0.93 -23.76
CA ALA A 1079 28.46 -1.01 -23.12
C ALA A 1079 27.46 0.08 -23.57
N SER A 1080 27.80 0.97 -24.53
CA SER A 1080 26.84 2.02 -24.93
C SER A 1080 26.86 2.47 -26.40
N ARG A 1081 25.63 2.75 -26.85
CA ARG A 1081 25.17 3.71 -27.88
C ARG A 1081 25.11 3.20 -29.31
N ASP A 1082 23.96 2.61 -29.64
CA ASP A 1082 23.35 2.73 -30.98
C ASP A 1082 21.80 2.61 -30.95
N LEU A 1083 21.17 2.21 -29.82
CA LEU A 1083 19.71 2.19 -29.72
C LEU A 1083 19.13 3.59 -29.44
N PRO A 1084 18.28 4.12 -30.33
CA PRO A 1084 17.56 5.36 -30.10
C PRO A 1084 16.62 5.23 -28.88
N LYS A 1085 16.53 6.28 -28.05
CA LYS A 1085 15.71 6.25 -26.83
C LYS A 1085 14.23 6.02 -27.12
N GLU A 1086 13.76 6.47 -28.27
CA GLU A 1086 12.41 6.29 -28.79
C GLU A 1086 12.05 4.81 -29.05
N ASN A 1087 13.04 3.92 -29.20
CA ASN A 1087 12.80 2.49 -29.36
C ASN A 1087 12.69 1.74 -28.03
N LEU A 1088 13.00 2.41 -26.90
CA LEU A 1088 12.94 1.82 -25.58
C LEU A 1088 11.56 2.07 -24.92
N PRO A 1089 11.02 1.08 -24.18
CA PRO A 1089 9.77 1.25 -23.44
C PRO A 1089 9.88 2.38 -22.40
N GLN A 1090 8.88 3.27 -22.35
CA GLN A 1090 8.83 4.42 -21.43
C GLN A 1090 8.52 4.03 -19.98
N ASP A 1091 7.90 2.87 -19.79
CA ASP A 1091 7.53 2.27 -18.51
C ASP A 1091 8.63 1.37 -17.93
N ARG A 1092 9.86 1.45 -18.47
CA ARG A 1092 11.02 0.69 -17.95
C ARG A 1092 12.28 1.56 -17.88
N ILE A 1093 13.17 1.19 -16.95
CA ILE A 1093 14.48 1.84 -16.79
C ILE A 1093 15.57 0.87 -17.24
N VAL A 1094 16.38 1.27 -18.22
CA VAL A 1094 17.55 0.49 -18.66
C VAL A 1094 18.54 0.36 -17.51
N LYS A 1095 19.01 -0.86 -17.28
CA LYS A 1095 19.98 -1.18 -16.25
C LYS A 1095 21.31 -1.64 -16.83
N LEU A 1096 21.27 -2.60 -17.77
CA LEU A 1096 22.46 -3.18 -18.39
C LEU A 1096 22.23 -3.38 -19.89
N MET A 1097 23.33 -3.34 -20.65
CA MET A 1097 23.33 -3.65 -22.07
C MET A 1097 24.51 -4.58 -22.39
N ALA A 1098 24.29 -5.55 -23.28
CA ALA A 1098 25.33 -6.42 -23.79
C ALA A 1098 25.14 -6.63 -25.30
N THR A 1099 26.13 -6.21 -26.09
CA THR A 1099 26.05 -6.26 -27.56
C THR A 1099 26.88 -7.40 -28.12
N LYS A 1100 26.30 -8.14 -29.06
CA LYS A 1100 26.98 -9.10 -29.93
C LYS A 1100 26.40 -8.95 -31.34
N PRO A 1101 27.08 -8.25 -32.26
CA PRO A 1101 26.54 -7.97 -33.59
C PRO A 1101 26.01 -9.24 -34.28
N PRO A 1102 24.78 -9.20 -34.85
CA PRO A 1102 23.91 -8.02 -35.04
C PRO A 1102 22.91 -7.74 -33.89
N VAL A 1103 23.02 -8.38 -32.73
CA VAL A 1103 22.02 -8.35 -31.65
C VAL A 1103 22.50 -7.53 -30.46
N THR A 1104 21.58 -6.75 -29.87
CA THR A 1104 21.80 -6.04 -28.60
C THR A 1104 20.81 -6.53 -27.55
N ALA A 1105 21.32 -7.05 -26.43
CA ALA A 1105 20.52 -7.39 -25.26
C ALA A 1105 20.42 -6.18 -24.32
N VAL A 1106 19.21 -5.83 -23.92
CA VAL A 1106 18.94 -4.74 -22.96
C VAL A 1106 18.17 -5.31 -21.77
N ALA A 1107 18.79 -5.27 -20.59
CA ALA A 1107 18.13 -5.60 -19.34
C ALA A 1107 17.65 -4.33 -18.65
N PHE A 1108 16.45 -4.41 -18.12
CA PHE A 1108 15.79 -3.34 -17.39
C PHE A 1108 15.69 -3.72 -15.90
N TRP A 1109 15.58 -2.70 -15.05
CA TRP A 1109 15.21 -2.90 -13.66
C TRP A 1109 13.91 -3.69 -13.56
N GLY A 1110 13.84 -4.64 -12.62
CA GLY A 1110 12.69 -5.53 -12.46
C GLY A 1110 12.80 -6.83 -13.23
N GLY A 1111 13.89 -7.04 -13.99
CA GLY A 1111 14.17 -8.31 -14.65
C GLY A 1111 13.59 -8.47 -16.05
N THR A 1112 13.02 -7.43 -16.65
CA THR A 1112 12.67 -7.47 -18.09
C THR A 1112 13.96 -7.48 -18.93
N LEU A 1113 14.01 -8.38 -19.92
CA LEU A 1113 15.07 -8.49 -20.93
C LEU A 1113 14.44 -8.35 -22.33
N ILE A 1114 15.02 -7.50 -23.18
CA ILE A 1114 14.61 -7.36 -24.59
C ILE A 1114 15.84 -7.50 -25.49
N LEU A 1115 15.73 -8.30 -26.55
CA LEU A 1115 16.73 -8.33 -27.62
C LEU A 1115 16.30 -7.42 -28.76
N TYR A 1116 17.23 -6.63 -29.26
CA TYR A 1116 17.06 -5.75 -30.41
C TYR A 1116 17.95 -6.22 -31.56
N ASP A 1117 17.44 -6.13 -32.78
CA ASP A 1117 18.23 -6.35 -33.99
C ASP A 1117 19.12 -5.14 -34.32
N ALA A 1118 19.85 -5.22 -35.43
CA ALA A 1118 20.73 -4.15 -35.90
C ALA A 1118 19.98 -2.86 -36.31
N ALA A 1119 18.67 -2.94 -36.61
CA ALA A 1119 17.83 -1.79 -36.91
C ALA A 1119 17.21 -1.16 -35.64
N GLY A 1120 17.43 -1.78 -34.48
CA GLY A 1120 16.88 -1.36 -33.21
C GLY A 1120 15.42 -1.74 -33.02
N ALA A 1121 14.91 -2.72 -33.78
CA ALA A 1121 13.58 -3.29 -33.56
C ALA A 1121 13.65 -4.44 -32.53
N PRO A 1122 12.68 -4.53 -31.60
CA PRO A 1122 12.67 -5.60 -30.61
C PRO A 1122 12.27 -6.93 -31.26
N THR A 1123 13.04 -7.99 -30.99
CA THR A 1123 12.87 -9.33 -31.59
C THR A 1123 12.44 -10.39 -30.59
N SER A 1124 12.76 -10.22 -29.31
CA SER A 1124 12.31 -11.10 -28.23
C SER A 1124 12.14 -10.31 -26.94
N ARG A 1125 11.22 -10.75 -26.08
CA ARG A 1125 11.04 -10.19 -24.73
C ARG A 1125 10.88 -11.32 -23.73
N GLN A 1126 11.56 -11.21 -22.60
CA GLN A 1126 11.47 -12.19 -21.52
C GLN A 1126 11.46 -11.49 -20.17
N GLN A 1127 10.57 -11.91 -19.28
CA GLN A 1127 10.57 -11.49 -17.89
C GLN A 1127 11.35 -12.52 -17.06
N MET A 1128 12.45 -12.09 -16.45
CA MET A 1128 13.21 -12.93 -15.53
C MET A 1128 12.46 -13.05 -14.19
N PRO A 1129 12.62 -14.17 -13.48
CA PRO A 1129 11.98 -14.39 -12.18
C PRO A 1129 12.56 -13.54 -11.04
N GLN A 1130 13.64 -12.80 -11.30
CA GLN A 1130 14.29 -11.87 -10.38
C GLN A 1130 15.03 -10.79 -11.20
N ASP A 1131 15.39 -9.69 -10.57
CA ASP A 1131 16.14 -8.58 -11.15
C ASP A 1131 17.49 -9.03 -11.73
N ILE A 1132 17.85 -8.45 -12.88
CA ILE A 1132 19.06 -8.80 -13.62
C ILE A 1132 20.20 -7.93 -13.11
N THR A 1133 21.30 -8.55 -12.68
CA THR A 1133 22.44 -7.86 -12.06
C THR A 1133 23.72 -7.94 -12.90
N ALA A 1134 23.78 -8.87 -13.85
CA ALA A 1134 24.86 -8.93 -14.83
C ALA A 1134 24.40 -9.54 -16.16
N LEU A 1135 25.10 -9.22 -17.26
CA LEU A 1135 24.91 -9.80 -18.60
C LEU A 1135 26.26 -10.16 -19.23
N ALA A 1136 26.35 -11.31 -19.91
CA ALA A 1136 27.53 -11.70 -20.68
C ALA A 1136 27.18 -12.63 -21.86
N TRP A 1137 27.85 -12.47 -22.99
CA TRP A 1137 27.72 -13.38 -24.13
C TRP A 1137 28.74 -14.52 -24.05
N LEU A 1138 28.26 -15.76 -23.95
CA LEU A 1138 29.07 -16.98 -24.00
C LEU A 1138 28.79 -17.71 -25.32
N GLY A 1139 29.60 -17.45 -26.33
CA GLY A 1139 29.32 -17.91 -27.69
C GLY A 1139 27.98 -17.36 -28.21
N ASP A 1140 27.05 -18.23 -28.61
CA ASP A 1140 25.69 -17.89 -29.07
C ASP A 1140 24.65 -17.81 -27.94
N THR A 1141 25.08 -17.98 -26.70
CA THR A 1141 24.21 -18.00 -25.52
C THR A 1141 24.38 -16.73 -24.71
N LEU A 1142 23.28 -16.09 -24.35
CA LEU A 1142 23.29 -14.95 -23.43
C LEU A 1142 23.17 -15.47 -21.99
N ALA A 1143 24.21 -15.28 -21.19
CA ALA A 1143 24.17 -15.53 -19.76
C ALA A 1143 23.62 -14.30 -19.02
N VAL A 1144 22.65 -14.54 -18.13
CA VAL A 1144 21.93 -13.54 -17.34
C VAL A 1144 22.09 -13.88 -15.87
N GLY A 1145 22.77 -12.99 -15.11
CA GLY A 1145 22.97 -13.14 -13.67
C GLY A 1145 21.84 -12.45 -12.92
N LEU A 1146 21.26 -13.14 -11.94
CA LEU A 1146 20.08 -12.66 -11.19
C LEU A 1146 20.41 -12.36 -9.73
N ALA A 1147 19.58 -11.50 -9.13
CA ALA A 1147 19.74 -11.07 -7.73
C ALA A 1147 19.51 -12.17 -6.68
N ASP A 1148 18.96 -13.33 -7.06
CA ASP A 1148 18.85 -14.49 -6.16
C ASP A 1148 19.98 -15.52 -6.35
N GLY A 1149 20.99 -15.20 -7.14
CA GLY A 1149 22.15 -16.06 -7.38
C GLY A 1149 21.98 -17.05 -8.53
N ARG A 1150 20.86 -17.02 -9.26
CA ARG A 1150 20.74 -17.79 -10.50
C ARG A 1150 21.55 -17.17 -11.64
N VAL A 1151 22.18 -18.02 -12.45
CA VAL A 1151 22.68 -17.68 -13.79
C VAL A 1151 21.83 -18.44 -14.80
N VAL A 1152 21.08 -17.71 -15.62
CA VAL A 1152 20.21 -18.26 -16.66
C VAL A 1152 20.88 -18.05 -18.02
N ALA A 1153 21.08 -19.13 -18.76
CA ALA A 1153 21.66 -19.08 -20.08
C ALA A 1153 20.57 -19.23 -21.14
N LEU A 1154 20.48 -18.27 -22.05
CA LEU A 1154 19.40 -18.15 -23.03
C LEU A 1154 19.94 -18.38 -24.44
N ALA A 1155 19.36 -19.34 -25.15
CA ALA A 1155 19.68 -19.59 -26.56
C ALA A 1155 19.04 -18.50 -27.42
N THR A 1156 19.84 -17.88 -28.27
CA THR A 1156 19.41 -16.78 -29.16
C THR A 1156 19.13 -17.25 -30.60
N LYS A 1157 19.17 -18.56 -30.82
CA LYS A 1157 18.85 -19.25 -32.08
C LYS A 1157 17.79 -20.31 -31.83
#